data_AF-A0AB34J4A0-F1
#
_entry.id   AF-A0AB34J4A0-F1
#
_cell.length_a   1.000
_cell.length_b   1.000
_cell.length_c   1.000
_cell.angle_alpha   90.00
_cell.angle_beta   90.00
_cell.angle_gamma   90.00
#
_symmetry.space_group_name_H-M   'P 1'
#
loop_
_entity.id
_entity.type
_entity.pdbx_description
1 polymer ?
#
loop_
_entity_poly.entity_id
_entity_poly.type
_entity_poly.pdbx_seq_one_letter_code
_entity_poly.pdbx_strand_id
1 'polypeptide(L)'
;MTCTKQRVRYLNGCGTHAWWNSIDVYYTQPTPGDALKPILLFIGGGGWQGVDHVNSHDKLMESVVAQGYVAVAVRHRPATVHLGGILSLASVAIIALYWLLGLAAALTALALLCSLIPMLNATRRSVPFASVVHDVAVAIAHVYHVLDCASLGGDRHQLVLCGNSSGGHLFLMIAVDSRWLDRLAVPTHSVVAVVDVSGVISLNDLPAKWLLLPPLLGFDPSAWRDLSPLYVAEQRGVGCVCRYILATTVIELPTIRAASRRLSEVLTSQLCPVTSVRLRGRGASLLPSHHFTGVRCMRPLLASLARDLRSQARSLPPVDRRLTGSGGAAPAGLDECQLVPMHKADMVFLLAGFTVGAVMTLRSPLDEEELRDIAHACAGGAAVMRACPVRFGAKSFWAPHLAFDAAARVGRRRVEALEAAVAAEAAAPLAAGEVAWRLTQLEAADATALVLTFHHCLGDGAWLHALLERATSRRLTARRPPAAPGGRVAPRPSGGVPLSLAYNAVAWVLQLRAAVTASQLPLARGAPPRVFRSAVMHTGAPTLASIRRHEGWRGERPTVTEVMLAALAGCLRASLEEGAGVPPRRAVLAFMPVMQPHGRQGAEEAPLHGHQGNAVSGYFIELPCHLEDAAARLHAVQRQTAPKRYWLVAPFHALLIRAALPFVPCAFLPALVLRVSSGLSCVGVSSFRGPADGSILGLDVREFYYFGFFEPARMPLMLGISSVADRLVISLVAMCDSLGPGGADAMLKLLPNQLLELEQATLPVGERHRG
;
A
#
# COMPACT_ATOMS: atom_id res chain seq x y z
N MET A 1 9.51 25.22 38.31
CA MET A 1 8.61 24.43 37.45
C MET A 1 9.45 23.64 36.48
N THR A 2 9.35 22.31 36.48
CA THR A 2 10.12 21.44 35.58
C THR A 2 9.36 21.29 34.26
N CYS A 3 10.01 21.64 33.14
CA CYS A 3 9.45 21.42 31.81
C CYS A 3 9.55 19.92 31.46
N THR A 4 8.43 19.32 31.06
CA THR A 4 8.37 17.92 30.60
C THR A 4 8.31 17.89 29.08
N LYS A 5 9.06 16.97 28.45
CA LYS A 5 9.06 16.74 27.00
C LYS A 5 8.49 15.35 26.70
N GLN A 6 7.49 15.28 25.81
CA GLN A 6 6.89 14.05 25.32
C GLN A 6 6.94 14.00 23.78
N ARG A 7 7.39 12.89 23.21
CA ARG A 7 7.32 12.67 21.76
C ARG A 7 6.07 11.90 21.39
N VAL A 8 5.32 12.41 20.41
CA VAL A 8 4.08 11.79 19.91
C VAL A 8 4.17 11.62 18.40
N ARG A 9 3.74 10.47 17.87
CA ARG A 9 3.67 10.25 16.42
C ARG A 9 2.30 10.65 15.89
N TYR A 10 2.28 11.40 14.79
CA TYR A 10 1.04 11.89 14.20
C TYR A 10 0.67 11.21 12.86
N LEU A 11 1.58 10.46 12.23
CA LEU A 11 1.32 9.66 11.02
C LEU A 11 1.90 8.23 11.15
N ASN A 12 1.07 7.21 10.92
CA ASN A 12 1.44 5.80 10.87
C ASN A 12 1.39 5.27 9.41
N GLY A 13 2.50 4.69 8.91
CA GLY A 13 2.44 3.81 7.73
C GLY A 13 3.01 4.30 6.38
N CYS A 14 3.55 5.51 6.24
CA CYS A 14 3.95 6.04 4.92
C CYS A 14 5.38 5.68 4.44
N GLY A 15 5.99 4.60 4.93
CA GLY A 15 7.31 4.13 4.47
C GLY A 15 8.49 5.09 4.73
N THR A 16 8.25 6.25 5.35
CA THR A 16 9.28 7.19 5.81
C THR A 16 9.65 6.90 7.27
N HIS A 17 10.88 7.25 7.65
CA HIS A 17 11.39 7.02 8.99
C HIS A 17 10.43 7.64 10.02
N ALA A 18 10.05 6.87 11.04
CA ALA A 18 9.03 7.26 12.02
C ALA A 18 9.36 8.56 12.80
N TRP A 19 10.59 9.03 12.67
CA TRP A 19 11.11 10.30 13.16
C TRP A 19 10.51 11.55 12.50
N TRP A 20 10.21 11.51 11.20
CA TRP A 20 9.73 12.67 10.44
C TRP A 20 8.26 12.98 10.68
N ASN A 21 7.55 12.04 11.28
CA ASN A 21 6.11 12.03 11.47
C ASN A 21 5.75 12.14 12.96
N SER A 22 6.55 12.91 13.71
CA SER A 22 6.37 13.10 15.14
C SER A 22 6.41 14.56 15.54
N ILE A 23 5.70 14.87 16.60
CA ILE A 23 5.76 16.14 17.33
C ILE A 23 6.48 15.91 18.67
N ASP A 24 7.25 16.90 19.12
CA ASP A 24 7.75 16.96 20.50
C ASP A 24 6.92 18.00 21.27
N VAL A 25 6.21 17.57 22.31
CA VAL A 25 5.32 18.40 23.14
C VAL A 25 6.04 18.75 24.45
N TYR A 26 6.06 20.03 24.80
CA TYR A 26 6.71 20.58 25.98
C TYR A 26 5.65 21.26 26.83
N TYR A 27 5.58 20.90 28.11
CA TYR A 27 4.55 21.39 29.02
C TYR A 27 5.00 21.36 30.47
N THR A 28 4.25 22.04 31.31
CA THR A 28 4.33 21.92 32.78
C THR A 28 3.13 21.09 33.22
N GLN A 29 3.33 20.16 34.14
CA GLN A 29 2.24 19.34 34.68
C GLN A 29 1.15 20.28 35.23
N PRO A 30 -0.09 20.24 34.70
CA PRO A 30 -1.15 21.10 35.20
C PRO A 30 -1.57 20.67 36.61
N THR A 31 -1.86 21.64 37.46
CA THR A 31 -2.48 21.40 38.77
C THR A 31 -4.01 21.42 38.59
N PRO A 32 -4.79 20.61 39.32
CA PRO A 32 -6.25 20.69 39.28
C PRO A 32 -6.73 22.12 39.50
N GLY A 33 -7.51 22.65 38.57
CA GLY A 33 -8.02 24.03 38.59
C GLY A 33 -7.19 25.04 37.79
N ASP A 34 -6.03 24.67 37.25
CA ASP A 34 -5.28 25.53 36.34
C ASP A 34 -6.10 25.85 35.08
N ALA A 35 -6.09 27.12 34.67
CA ALA A 35 -6.65 27.51 33.38
C ALA A 35 -5.83 26.89 32.24
N LEU A 36 -6.51 26.44 31.19
CA LEU A 36 -5.84 25.92 29.99
C LEU A 36 -5.04 27.03 29.30
N LYS A 37 -3.85 26.67 28.84
CA LYS A 37 -2.87 27.58 28.23
C LYS A 37 -2.97 27.51 26.70
N PRO A 38 -2.72 28.60 25.96
CA PRO A 38 -2.60 28.53 24.51
C PRO A 38 -1.50 27.55 24.08
N ILE A 39 -1.69 26.92 22.92
CA ILE A 39 -0.75 25.94 22.35
C ILE A 39 0.03 26.60 21.22
N LEU A 40 1.34 26.71 21.36
CA LEU A 40 2.23 27.21 20.32
C LEU A 40 2.86 26.06 19.55
N LEU A 41 2.53 25.96 18.25
CA LEU A 41 3.19 25.05 17.33
C LEU A 41 4.37 25.76 16.65
N PHE A 42 5.52 25.09 16.62
CA PHE A 42 6.77 25.64 16.12
C PHE A 42 7.41 24.77 15.02
N ILE A 43 7.84 25.41 13.93
CA ILE A 43 8.67 24.80 12.88
C ILE A 43 9.92 25.64 12.67
N GLY A 44 11.08 24.98 12.77
CA GLY A 44 12.37 25.61 12.52
C GLY A 44 12.62 25.94 11.04
N GLY A 45 13.62 26.77 10.80
CA GLY A 45 14.16 26.97 9.46
C GLY A 45 14.98 25.76 9.00
N GLY A 46 15.24 25.66 7.69
CA GLY A 46 16.07 24.58 7.11
C GLY A 46 15.79 24.31 5.64
N GLY A 47 15.28 25.30 4.89
CA GLY A 47 15.05 25.16 3.45
C GLY A 47 14.11 24.01 3.07
N TRP A 48 13.12 23.70 3.91
CA TRP A 48 12.16 22.59 3.72
C TRP A 48 12.79 21.18 3.70
N GLN A 49 14.10 21.06 3.90
CA GLN A 49 14.85 19.79 3.86
C GLN A 49 14.75 19.00 5.17
N GLY A 50 13.81 19.37 6.04
CA GLY A 50 13.60 18.70 7.33
C GLY A 50 14.89 18.64 8.15
N VAL A 51 15.65 19.73 8.28
CA VAL A 51 16.95 19.63 8.95
C VAL A 51 16.76 19.32 10.44
N ASP A 52 17.55 18.36 10.92
CA ASP A 52 17.57 17.75 12.25
C ASP A 52 18.01 18.74 13.35
N HIS A 53 17.10 19.65 13.71
CA HIS A 53 17.41 20.73 14.65
C HIS A 53 16.47 20.79 15.85
N VAL A 54 15.63 19.79 16.10
CA VAL A 54 14.67 19.88 17.23
C VAL A 54 15.38 19.93 18.59
N ASN A 55 16.54 19.25 18.75
CA ASN A 55 17.36 19.43 19.96
C ASN A 55 17.93 20.85 20.08
N SER A 56 18.14 21.56 18.96
CA SER A 56 18.59 22.96 19.00
C SER A 56 17.48 23.93 19.43
N HIS A 57 16.21 23.49 19.39
CA HIS A 57 15.05 24.28 19.79
C HIS A 57 14.53 23.93 21.20
N ASP A 58 15.10 22.93 21.90
CA ASP A 58 14.66 22.55 23.25
C ASP A 58 14.62 23.76 24.19
N LYS A 59 15.69 24.56 24.22
CA LYS A 59 15.77 25.79 25.03
C LYS A 59 14.73 26.85 24.61
N LEU A 60 14.39 26.91 23.33
CA LEU A 60 13.33 27.81 22.84
C LEU A 60 11.97 27.31 23.33
N MET A 61 11.67 26.03 23.19
CA MET A 61 10.40 25.42 23.62
C MET A 61 10.22 25.51 25.14
N GLU A 62 11.26 25.23 25.92
CA GLU A 62 11.27 25.46 27.37
C GLU A 62 11.01 26.93 27.72
N SER A 63 11.61 27.86 26.97
CA SER A 63 11.36 29.29 27.15
C SER A 63 9.94 29.69 26.79
N VAL A 64 9.29 29.02 25.83
CA VAL A 64 7.88 29.23 25.47
C VAL A 64 6.98 28.71 26.59
N VAL A 65 7.28 27.53 27.12
CA VAL A 65 6.55 26.96 28.27
C VAL A 65 6.65 27.87 29.50
N ALA A 66 7.83 28.43 29.77
CA ALA A 66 8.03 29.40 30.85
C ALA A 66 7.22 30.70 30.69
N GLN A 67 6.76 31.01 29.47
CA GLN A 67 5.88 32.17 29.20
C GLN A 67 4.39 31.83 29.36
N GLY A 68 4.04 30.59 29.71
CA GLY A 68 2.65 30.17 29.96
C GLY A 68 1.95 29.57 28.74
N TYR A 69 2.69 28.84 27.90
CA TYR A 69 2.14 28.07 26.77
C TYR A 69 2.38 26.57 26.97
N VAL A 70 1.65 25.76 26.22
CA VAL A 70 2.12 24.44 25.80
C VAL A 70 2.86 24.61 24.48
N ALA A 71 4.08 24.10 24.35
CA ALA A 71 4.87 24.24 23.12
C ALA A 71 4.94 22.92 22.36
N VAL A 72 4.76 22.95 21.04
CA VAL A 72 4.78 21.76 20.18
C VAL A 72 5.77 22.00 19.05
N ALA A 73 6.91 21.30 19.06
CA ALA A 73 7.83 21.32 17.93
C ALA A 73 7.38 20.29 16.88
N VAL A 74 7.01 20.79 15.70
CA VAL A 74 6.49 19.97 14.59
C VAL A 74 7.63 19.55 13.68
N ARG A 75 7.67 18.25 13.36
CA ARG A 75 8.56 17.71 12.32
C ARG A 75 7.70 17.32 11.13
N HIS A 76 8.23 17.48 9.94
CA HIS A 76 7.59 17.09 8.69
C HIS A 76 8.59 16.33 7.84
N ARG A 77 8.11 15.61 6.83
CA ARG A 77 9.02 14.95 5.88
C ARG A 77 9.78 16.00 5.06
N PRO A 78 11.06 15.75 4.75
CA PRO A 78 11.84 16.70 3.97
C PRO A 78 11.33 16.79 2.54
N ALA A 79 11.18 18.01 2.01
CA ALA A 79 11.01 18.23 0.58
C ALA A 79 12.25 17.65 -0.13
N THR A 80 12.03 16.74 -1.07
CA THR A 80 13.15 16.08 -1.74
C THR A 80 13.72 17.02 -2.78
N VAL A 81 15.02 17.30 -2.70
CA VAL A 81 15.74 18.00 -3.77
C VAL A 81 15.88 17.03 -4.94
N HIS A 82 15.17 17.28 -6.04
CA HIS A 82 15.47 16.74 -7.35
C HIS A 82 16.86 17.21 -7.78
N LEU A 83 17.89 16.47 -7.36
CA LEU A 83 19.27 16.65 -7.82
C LEU A 83 19.40 16.59 -9.36
N GLY A 84 18.37 16.11 -10.06
CA GLY A 84 18.29 16.16 -11.52
C GLY A 84 18.41 17.56 -12.10
N GLY A 85 17.97 18.61 -11.39
CA GLY A 85 18.08 19.99 -11.87
C GLY A 85 19.52 20.53 -11.83
N ILE A 86 20.19 20.40 -10.68
CA ILE A 86 21.57 20.86 -10.48
C ILE A 86 22.55 20.06 -11.37
N LEU A 87 22.28 18.77 -11.54
CA LEU A 87 23.09 17.93 -12.41
C LEU A 87 22.74 18.10 -13.89
N SER A 88 21.55 18.55 -14.30
CA SER A 88 21.28 18.80 -15.73
C SER A 88 22.18 19.89 -16.32
N LEU A 89 22.48 20.94 -15.56
CA LEU A 89 23.42 21.99 -15.99
C LEU A 89 24.87 21.49 -15.97
N ALA A 90 25.27 20.74 -14.94
CA ALA A 90 26.59 20.11 -14.89
C ALA A 90 26.75 19.06 -16.00
N SER A 91 25.71 18.28 -16.30
CA SER A 91 25.66 17.27 -17.35
C SER A 91 25.70 17.91 -18.73
N VAL A 92 25.04 19.05 -18.97
CA VAL A 92 25.17 19.77 -20.24
C VAL A 92 26.59 20.33 -20.42
N ALA A 93 27.20 20.88 -19.36
CA ALA A 93 28.59 21.34 -19.40
C ALA A 93 29.58 20.17 -19.57
N ILE A 94 29.32 19.03 -18.93
CA ILE A 94 30.11 17.81 -19.05
C ILE A 94 29.88 17.14 -20.41
N ILE A 95 28.67 17.16 -20.98
CA ILE A 95 28.36 16.67 -22.34
C ILE A 95 29.04 17.55 -23.40
N ALA A 96 29.11 18.87 -23.18
CA ALA A 96 29.91 19.75 -24.02
C ALA A 96 31.41 19.41 -23.93
N LEU A 97 31.90 19.01 -22.74
CA LEU A 97 33.25 18.49 -22.54
C LEU A 97 33.44 17.07 -23.12
N TYR A 98 32.37 16.28 -23.17
CA TYR A 98 32.26 14.89 -23.66
C TYR A 98 32.46 14.79 -25.18
N TRP A 99 32.08 15.83 -25.92
CA TRP A 99 32.32 15.93 -27.36
C TRP A 99 33.80 16.08 -27.72
N LEU A 100 34.66 16.45 -26.77
CA LEU A 100 36.08 16.75 -27.02
C LEU A 100 37.04 15.58 -26.76
N LEU A 101 36.67 14.56 -25.97
CA LEU A 101 37.62 13.60 -25.40
C LEU A 101 37.05 12.17 -25.40
N GLY A 102 37.44 11.34 -26.39
CA GLY A 102 36.92 9.98 -26.60
C GLY A 102 37.23 8.92 -25.52
N LEU A 103 36.91 7.65 -25.84
CA LEU A 103 37.02 6.33 -25.15
C LEU A 103 37.12 6.25 -23.61
N ALA A 104 37.93 7.05 -22.93
CA ALA A 104 37.86 7.22 -21.47
C ALA A 104 36.44 7.66 -21.04
N ALA A 105 35.76 8.45 -21.86
CA ALA A 105 34.37 8.89 -21.67
C ALA A 105 33.32 7.76 -21.60
N ALA A 106 33.58 6.59 -22.22
CA ALA A 106 32.66 5.46 -22.21
C ALA A 106 32.73 4.69 -20.87
N LEU A 107 33.92 4.54 -20.30
CA LEU A 107 34.12 3.91 -19.00
C LEU A 107 33.67 4.82 -17.85
N THR A 108 33.89 6.14 -17.97
CA THR A 108 33.34 7.12 -17.03
C THR A 108 31.81 7.20 -17.12
N ALA A 109 31.22 7.04 -18.31
CA ALA A 109 29.76 6.98 -18.47
C ALA A 109 29.14 5.72 -17.85
N LEU A 110 29.81 4.57 -17.92
CA LEU A 110 29.34 3.36 -17.25
C LEU A 110 29.44 3.49 -15.72
N ALA A 111 30.52 4.08 -15.20
CA ALA A 111 30.66 4.39 -13.77
C ALA A 111 29.64 5.44 -13.29
N LEU A 112 29.34 6.45 -14.11
CA LEU A 112 28.28 7.44 -13.87
C LEU A 112 26.89 6.81 -13.94
N LEU A 113 26.59 5.91 -14.89
CA LEU A 113 25.32 5.20 -14.98
C LEU A 113 25.08 4.34 -13.73
N CYS A 114 26.13 3.63 -13.28
CA CYS A 114 26.11 2.84 -12.05
C CYS A 114 25.95 3.71 -10.79
N SER A 115 26.43 4.96 -10.82
CA SER A 115 26.20 5.95 -9.76
C SER A 115 24.83 6.63 -9.86
N LEU A 116 24.26 6.70 -11.07
CA LEU A 116 22.95 7.28 -11.38
C LEU A 116 21.81 6.36 -10.91
N ILE A 117 22.00 5.03 -10.88
CA ILE A 117 20.95 4.07 -10.49
C ILE A 117 20.56 4.18 -9.00
N PRO A 118 21.50 4.24 -8.02
CA PRO A 118 21.17 4.56 -6.63
C PRO A 118 20.54 5.95 -6.47
N MET A 119 20.92 6.90 -7.32
CA MET A 119 20.45 8.29 -7.29
C MET A 119 19.05 8.47 -7.89
N LEU A 120 18.72 7.74 -8.96
CA LEU A 120 17.37 7.61 -9.50
C LEU A 120 16.47 6.84 -8.52
N ASN A 121 17.02 5.89 -7.76
CA ASN A 121 16.32 5.28 -6.63
C ASN A 121 16.09 6.25 -5.47
N ALA A 122 16.92 7.26 -5.26
CA ALA A 122 16.65 8.36 -4.34
C ALA A 122 15.52 9.28 -4.86
N THR A 123 15.41 9.49 -6.19
CA THR A 123 14.26 10.19 -6.79
C THR A 123 12.93 9.42 -6.71
N ARG A 124 12.95 8.10 -6.41
CA ARG A 124 11.72 7.30 -6.19
C ARG A 124 11.04 7.58 -4.85
N ARG A 125 11.61 8.43 -3.99
CA ARG A 125 11.04 8.85 -2.70
C ARG A 125 10.88 10.36 -2.62
N SER A 126 10.53 11.02 -3.72
CA SER A 126 10.24 12.45 -3.68
C SER A 126 8.97 12.70 -2.88
N VAL A 127 9.08 13.49 -1.81
CA VAL A 127 7.92 14.08 -1.13
C VAL A 127 7.62 15.38 -1.86
N PRO A 128 6.51 15.48 -2.63
CA PRO A 128 6.11 16.74 -3.24
C PRO A 128 5.99 17.82 -2.18
N PHE A 129 6.32 19.06 -2.51
CA PHE A 129 6.25 20.14 -1.54
C PHE A 129 4.85 20.36 -0.96
N ALA A 130 3.80 20.20 -1.77
CA ALA A 130 2.42 20.20 -1.28
C ALA A 130 2.18 19.15 -0.18
N SER A 131 2.85 17.99 -0.24
CA SER A 131 2.81 16.98 0.82
C SER A 131 3.52 17.42 2.10
N VAL A 132 4.50 18.33 2.01
CA VAL A 132 5.15 18.92 3.19
C VAL A 132 4.20 19.88 3.90
N VAL A 133 3.47 20.71 3.15
CA VAL A 133 2.40 21.56 3.71
C VAL A 133 1.31 20.68 4.34
N HIS A 134 0.93 19.60 3.65
CA HIS A 134 -0.03 18.63 4.17
C HIS A 134 0.42 17.97 5.48
N ASP A 135 1.69 17.54 5.58
CA ASP A 135 2.24 16.94 6.81
C ASP A 135 2.07 17.87 8.02
N VAL A 136 2.35 19.16 7.82
CA VAL A 136 2.18 20.16 8.88
C VAL A 136 0.71 20.34 9.24
N ALA A 137 -0.19 20.37 8.25
CA ALA A 137 -1.63 20.42 8.51
C ALA A 137 -2.13 19.19 9.30
N VAL A 138 -1.63 17.98 8.97
CA VAL A 138 -1.93 16.76 9.73
C VAL A 138 -1.37 16.82 11.15
N ALA A 139 -0.18 17.41 11.35
CA ALA A 139 0.35 17.62 12.69
C ALA A 139 -0.54 18.56 13.53
N ILE A 140 -1.05 19.65 12.94
CA ILE A 140 -2.02 20.54 13.58
C ILE A 140 -3.31 19.77 13.92
N ALA A 141 -3.83 19.00 12.97
CA ALA A 141 -5.03 18.20 13.20
C ALA A 141 -4.85 17.14 14.28
N HIS A 142 -3.66 16.57 14.39
CA HIS A 142 -3.33 15.63 15.46
C HIS A 142 -3.31 16.33 16.83
N VAL A 143 -2.73 17.52 16.93
CA VAL A 143 -2.79 18.34 18.15
C VAL A 143 -4.25 18.67 18.49
N TYR A 144 -5.08 19.00 17.51
CA TYR A 144 -6.47 19.39 17.75
C TYR A 144 -7.39 18.22 18.14
N HIS A 145 -7.33 17.10 17.40
CA HIS A 145 -8.29 15.99 17.52
C HIS A 145 -7.81 14.84 18.40
N VAL A 146 -6.50 14.56 18.41
CA VAL A 146 -5.98 13.29 18.94
C VAL A 146 -5.21 13.47 20.24
N LEU A 147 -4.41 14.53 20.33
CA LEU A 147 -3.65 14.83 21.54
C LEU A 147 -4.62 15.26 22.64
N ASP A 148 -4.51 14.66 23.82
CA ASP A 148 -5.25 15.09 25.00
C ASP A 148 -4.65 16.39 25.56
N CYS A 149 -4.87 17.50 24.86
CA CYS A 149 -4.31 18.80 25.22
C CYS A 149 -4.69 19.24 26.63
N ALA A 150 -5.90 18.91 27.09
CA ALA A 150 -6.38 19.29 28.41
C ALA A 150 -5.52 18.64 29.50
N SER A 151 -5.18 17.35 29.36
CA SER A 151 -4.28 16.66 30.29
C SER A 151 -2.85 17.26 30.33
N LEU A 152 -2.45 17.94 29.26
CA LEU A 152 -1.17 18.64 29.13
C LEU A 152 -1.27 20.13 29.54
N GLY A 153 -2.44 20.60 29.98
CA GLY A 153 -2.71 21.98 30.35
C GLY A 153 -2.86 22.94 29.17
N GLY A 154 -3.14 22.43 27.97
CA GLY A 154 -3.28 23.19 26.73
C GLY A 154 -4.73 23.32 26.24
N ASP A 155 -5.06 24.48 25.68
CA ASP A 155 -6.33 24.77 25.01
C ASP A 155 -6.20 24.60 23.50
N ARG A 156 -6.81 23.54 22.95
CA ARG A 156 -6.82 23.25 21.51
C ARG A 156 -7.59 24.29 20.68
N HIS A 157 -8.36 25.17 21.29
CA HIS A 157 -9.06 26.27 20.62
C HIS A 157 -8.23 27.56 20.56
N GLN A 158 -7.02 27.56 21.12
CA GLN A 158 -6.08 28.68 21.11
C GLN A 158 -4.72 28.27 20.54
N LEU A 159 -4.71 27.95 19.25
CA LEU A 159 -3.50 27.55 18.53
C LEU A 159 -2.75 28.78 18.01
N VAL A 160 -1.45 28.83 18.31
CA VAL A 160 -0.51 29.82 17.78
C VAL A 160 0.45 29.11 16.84
N LEU A 161 0.45 29.48 15.56
CA LEU A 161 1.34 28.91 14.55
C LEU A 161 2.58 29.79 14.42
N CYS A 162 3.77 29.29 14.74
CA CYS A 162 5.00 30.08 14.75
C CYS A 162 6.13 29.40 13.97
N GLY A 163 6.74 30.08 13.02
CA GLY A 163 7.79 29.46 12.21
C GLY A 163 8.92 30.42 11.84
N ASN A 164 10.12 29.87 11.65
CA ASN A 164 11.28 30.59 11.14
C ASN A 164 11.58 30.17 9.70
N SER A 165 11.82 31.11 8.80
CA SER A 165 12.23 30.88 7.42
C SER A 165 11.29 29.91 6.67
N SER A 166 11.76 28.73 6.25
CA SER A 166 10.90 27.72 5.64
C SER A 166 9.74 27.28 6.55
N GLY A 167 9.92 27.26 7.87
CA GLY A 167 8.84 26.97 8.81
C GLY A 167 7.78 28.08 8.87
N GLY A 168 8.21 29.34 8.77
CA GLY A 168 7.31 30.49 8.70
C GLY A 168 6.47 30.46 7.42
N HIS A 169 7.11 30.13 6.30
CA HIS A 169 6.41 29.86 5.04
C HIS A 169 5.33 28.78 5.17
N LEU A 170 5.64 27.63 5.77
CA LEU A 170 4.68 26.51 5.89
C LEU A 170 3.46 26.89 6.73
N PHE A 171 3.65 27.58 7.85
CA PHE A 171 2.52 28.03 8.67
C PHE A 171 1.73 29.17 8.02
N LEU A 172 2.40 30.09 7.32
CA LEU A 172 1.69 31.09 6.52
C LEU A 172 0.84 30.44 5.44
N MET A 173 1.35 29.44 4.72
CA MET A 173 0.58 28.69 3.73
C MET A 173 -0.69 28.07 4.32
N ILE A 174 -0.59 27.44 5.49
CA ILE A 174 -1.74 26.85 6.18
C ILE A 174 -2.74 27.91 6.62
N ALA A 175 -2.24 29.05 7.12
CA ALA A 175 -3.11 30.09 7.64
C ALA A 175 -3.84 30.85 6.54
N VAL A 176 -3.19 31.12 5.40
CA VAL A 176 -3.82 31.86 4.30
C VAL A 176 -4.72 30.97 3.43
N ASP A 177 -4.53 29.65 3.43
CA ASP A 177 -5.32 28.72 2.62
C ASP A 177 -6.12 27.76 3.52
N SER A 178 -7.40 28.09 3.75
CA SER A 178 -8.26 27.32 4.67
C SER A 178 -8.39 25.86 4.29
N ARG A 179 -8.21 25.51 3.01
CA ARG A 179 -8.34 24.15 2.48
C ARG A 179 -7.47 23.16 3.23
N TRP A 180 -6.32 23.58 3.77
CA TRP A 180 -5.45 22.69 4.54
C TRP A 180 -6.06 22.25 5.87
N LEU A 181 -6.77 23.14 6.57
CA LEU A 181 -7.42 22.86 7.84
C LEU A 181 -8.84 22.30 7.65
N ASP A 182 -9.59 22.82 6.68
CA ASP A 182 -10.96 22.39 6.36
C ASP A 182 -11.00 20.90 5.99
N ARG A 183 -10.04 20.44 5.19
CA ARG A 183 -9.89 19.02 4.79
C ARG A 183 -9.66 18.07 5.97
N LEU A 184 -9.18 18.59 7.10
CA LEU A 184 -8.86 17.82 8.30
C LEU A 184 -9.84 18.13 9.45
N ALA A 185 -10.96 18.81 9.14
CA ALA A 185 -11.97 19.23 10.10
C ALA A 185 -11.38 20.00 11.30
N VAL A 186 -10.31 20.78 11.09
CA VAL A 186 -9.77 21.71 12.09
C VAL A 186 -10.40 23.07 11.84
N PRO A 187 -11.18 23.62 12.78
CA PRO A 187 -11.80 24.92 12.56
C PRO A 187 -10.74 26.03 12.45
N THR A 188 -10.79 26.84 11.41
CA THR A 188 -9.81 27.93 11.18
C THR A 188 -9.76 28.94 12.35
N HIS A 189 -10.88 29.15 13.04
CA HIS A 189 -10.96 30.01 14.23
C HIS A 189 -10.23 29.45 15.47
N SER A 190 -9.79 28.17 15.45
CA SER A 190 -8.92 27.64 16.49
C SER A 190 -7.50 28.20 16.41
N VAL A 191 -7.11 28.75 15.25
CA VAL A 191 -5.85 29.47 15.06
C VAL A 191 -6.06 30.93 15.46
N VAL A 192 -5.50 31.32 16.62
CA VAL A 192 -5.67 32.67 17.17
C VAL A 192 -4.56 33.63 16.74
N ALA A 193 -3.39 33.10 16.37
CA ALA A 193 -2.29 33.91 15.85
C ALA A 193 -1.34 33.12 14.96
N VAL A 194 -0.73 33.82 14.01
CA VAL A 194 0.33 33.32 13.12
C VAL A 194 1.54 34.24 13.24
N VAL A 195 2.69 33.66 13.55
CA VAL A 195 3.95 34.34 13.77
C VAL A 195 4.96 33.87 12.74
N ASP A 196 5.19 34.71 11.75
CA ASP A 196 6.23 34.50 10.75
C ASP A 196 7.53 35.20 11.17
N VAL A 197 8.65 34.48 11.16
CA VAL A 197 9.98 35.03 11.37
C VAL A 197 10.83 34.78 10.13
N SER A 198 11.05 35.83 9.35
CA SER A 198 11.85 35.78 8.10
C SER A 198 11.36 34.73 7.11
N GLY A 199 10.04 34.52 7.02
CA GLY A 199 9.46 33.52 6.13
C GLY A 199 9.65 33.85 4.66
N VAL A 200 9.71 32.80 3.85
CA VAL A 200 9.64 32.95 2.39
C VAL A 200 8.18 33.21 2.02
N ILE A 201 7.79 34.46 1.82
CA ILE A 201 6.37 34.82 1.58
C ILE A 201 5.98 34.67 0.10
N SER A 202 6.96 34.72 -0.80
CA SER A 202 6.78 34.55 -2.23
C SER A 202 7.95 33.77 -2.81
N LEU A 203 7.66 32.58 -3.32
CA LEU A 203 8.65 31.75 -4.02
C LEU A 203 9.06 32.40 -5.34
N ASN A 204 8.13 33.10 -5.99
CA ASN A 204 8.41 33.79 -7.25
C ASN A 204 9.33 35.00 -7.10
N ASP A 205 9.46 35.56 -5.91
CA ASP A 205 10.30 36.73 -5.68
C ASP A 205 11.65 36.34 -5.04
N LEU A 206 11.92 35.03 -4.91
CA LEU A 206 13.21 34.55 -4.43
C LEU A 206 14.32 34.86 -5.45
N PRO A 207 15.46 35.43 -5.00
CA PRO A 207 16.65 35.54 -5.84
C PRO A 207 17.16 34.14 -6.18
N ALA A 208 17.67 33.97 -7.40
CA ALA A 208 18.11 32.67 -7.92
C ALA A 208 17.04 31.57 -7.88
N LYS A 209 15.73 31.91 -7.90
CA LYS A 209 14.63 30.94 -7.93
C LYS A 209 14.78 29.88 -9.01
N TRP A 210 15.30 30.23 -10.19
CA TRP A 210 15.55 29.31 -11.30
C TRP A 210 16.63 28.26 -11.02
N LEU A 211 17.47 28.48 -10.00
CA LEU A 211 18.45 27.50 -9.52
C LEU A 211 17.91 26.70 -8.32
N LEU A 212 17.20 27.37 -7.41
CA LEU A 212 16.81 26.79 -6.11
C LEU A 212 15.46 26.06 -6.14
N LEU A 213 14.48 26.55 -6.91
CA LEU A 213 13.11 26.03 -6.89
C LEU A 213 12.88 24.83 -7.81
N PRO A 214 13.44 24.75 -9.04
CA PRO A 214 13.20 23.57 -9.88
C PRO A 214 13.59 22.24 -9.25
N PRO A 215 14.68 22.15 -8.47
CA PRO A 215 14.96 20.96 -7.68
C PRO A 215 13.88 20.63 -6.63
N LEU A 216 13.15 21.60 -6.09
CA LEU A 216 12.18 21.38 -5.01
C LEU A 216 10.72 21.28 -5.48
N LEU A 217 10.38 21.99 -6.55
CA LEU A 217 9.01 22.30 -6.98
C LEU A 217 8.78 22.02 -8.47
N GLY A 218 9.80 21.62 -9.22
CA GLY A 218 9.75 21.57 -10.68
C GLY A 218 9.82 22.97 -11.31
N PHE A 219 9.82 23.02 -12.64
CA PHE A 219 10.03 24.24 -13.43
C PHE A 219 8.74 25.03 -13.72
N ASP A 220 7.64 24.73 -13.04
CA ASP A 220 6.34 25.38 -13.29
C ASP A 220 6.15 26.62 -12.40
N PRO A 221 6.21 27.85 -12.95
CA PRO A 221 6.04 29.07 -12.16
C PRO A 221 4.62 29.26 -11.63
N SER A 222 3.62 28.59 -12.22
CA SER A 222 2.24 28.65 -11.73
C SER A 222 2.12 27.86 -10.41
N ALA A 223 2.71 26.66 -10.35
CA ALA A 223 2.82 25.88 -9.11
C ALA A 223 3.54 26.64 -8.00
N TRP A 224 4.54 27.47 -8.33
CA TRP A 224 5.22 28.31 -7.33
C TRP A 224 4.32 29.43 -6.79
N ARG A 225 3.40 29.97 -7.60
CA ARG A 225 2.39 30.93 -7.12
C ARG A 225 1.40 30.27 -6.19
N ASP A 226 0.91 29.10 -6.56
CA ASP A 226 -0.03 28.32 -5.73
C ASP A 226 0.57 27.89 -4.39
N LEU A 227 1.89 27.85 -4.29
CA LEU A 227 2.63 27.54 -3.07
C LEU A 227 3.28 28.78 -2.44
N SER A 228 2.84 29.99 -2.79
CA SER A 228 3.35 31.24 -2.20
C SER A 228 2.27 31.92 -1.36
N PRO A 229 2.48 32.12 -0.03
CA PRO A 229 1.45 32.69 0.84
C PRO A 229 0.87 34.02 0.34
N LEU A 230 1.72 34.89 -0.22
CA LEU A 230 1.28 36.17 -0.78
C LEU A 230 0.24 35.99 -1.90
N TYR A 231 0.56 35.20 -2.92
CA TYR A 231 -0.32 35.04 -4.07
C TYR A 231 -1.61 34.31 -3.70
N VAL A 232 -1.55 33.35 -2.77
CA VAL A 232 -2.75 32.67 -2.29
C VAL A 232 -3.67 33.62 -1.54
N ALA A 233 -3.12 34.44 -0.63
CA ALA A 233 -3.90 35.44 0.09
C ALA A 233 -4.53 36.47 -0.85
N GLU A 234 -3.82 36.90 -1.91
CA GLU A 234 -4.34 37.83 -2.91
C GLU A 234 -5.48 37.25 -3.75
N GLN A 235 -5.35 35.99 -4.16
CA GLN A 235 -6.28 35.38 -5.11
C GLN A 235 -7.52 34.78 -4.46
N ARG A 236 -7.36 34.20 -3.26
CA ARG A 236 -8.39 33.36 -2.62
C ARG A 236 -8.94 33.94 -1.32
N GLY A 237 -8.32 35.00 -0.82
CA GLY A 237 -8.58 35.49 0.52
C GLY A 237 -7.84 34.67 1.58
N VAL A 238 -7.87 35.15 2.82
CA VAL A 238 -7.20 34.56 3.98
C VAL A 238 -8.09 33.51 4.64
N GLY A 239 -7.57 32.30 4.79
CA GLY A 239 -8.29 31.21 5.42
C GLY A 239 -8.53 31.38 6.93
N CYS A 240 -7.54 31.88 7.68
CA CYS A 240 -7.62 32.09 9.12
C CYS A 240 -7.71 33.59 9.44
N VAL A 241 -8.91 34.07 9.77
CA VAL A 241 -9.08 35.46 10.26
C VAL A 241 -8.57 35.53 11.70
N CYS A 242 -7.27 35.78 11.83
CA CYS A 242 -6.53 35.78 13.09
C CYS A 242 -5.47 36.89 13.09
N ARG A 243 -4.71 37.00 14.20
CA ARG A 243 -3.63 37.98 14.28
C ARG A 243 -2.38 37.47 13.57
N TYR A 244 -1.83 38.26 12.67
CA TYR A 244 -0.57 37.98 11.98
C TYR A 244 0.56 38.84 12.54
N ILE A 245 1.69 38.23 12.87
CA ILE A 245 2.92 38.92 13.22
C ILE A 245 3.96 38.58 12.17
N LEU A 246 4.33 39.55 11.35
CA LEU A 246 5.31 39.39 10.28
C LEU A 246 6.63 40.01 10.72
N ALA A 247 7.56 39.19 11.19
CA ALA A 247 8.86 39.62 11.67
C ALA A 247 9.93 39.48 10.58
N THR A 248 10.54 40.60 10.20
CA THR A 248 11.70 40.62 9.28
C THR A 248 12.96 41.06 10.03
N THR A 249 14.14 40.64 9.60
CA THR A 249 15.39 41.12 10.21
C THR A 249 15.94 42.35 9.50
N VAL A 250 16.90 43.02 10.15
CA VAL A 250 17.61 44.17 9.55
C VAL A 250 18.45 43.75 8.33
N ILE A 251 19.01 42.54 8.36
CA ILE A 251 19.83 41.98 7.27
C ILE A 251 19.00 40.90 6.56
N GLU A 252 17.89 41.32 5.97
CA GLU A 252 16.99 40.47 5.20
C GLU A 252 17.07 40.83 3.71
N LEU A 253 16.90 39.83 2.84
CA LEU A 253 16.83 40.03 1.40
C LEU A 253 15.74 41.08 1.07
N PRO A 254 16.03 42.07 0.20
CA PRO A 254 15.06 43.10 -0.17
C PRO A 254 13.73 42.53 -0.67
N THR A 255 13.78 41.39 -1.38
CA THR A 255 12.59 40.72 -1.91
C THR A 255 11.71 40.12 -0.81
N ILE A 256 12.30 39.52 0.24
CA ILE A 256 11.55 39.03 1.41
C ILE A 256 10.88 40.21 2.13
N ARG A 257 11.57 41.33 2.29
CA ARG A 257 11.01 42.54 2.91
C ARG A 257 9.86 43.14 2.09
N ALA A 258 10.00 43.18 0.77
CA ALA A 258 8.95 43.65 -0.12
C ALA A 258 7.73 42.71 -0.08
N ALA A 259 7.95 41.39 -0.15
CA ALA A 259 6.88 40.40 -0.07
C ALA A 259 6.16 40.44 1.30
N SER A 260 6.90 40.62 2.40
CA SER A 260 6.32 40.79 3.74
C SER A 260 5.45 42.03 3.87
N ARG A 261 5.88 43.17 3.32
CA ARG A 261 5.08 44.39 3.28
C ARG A 261 3.80 44.19 2.49
N ARG A 262 3.91 43.61 1.29
CA ARG A 262 2.77 43.36 0.42
C ARG A 262 1.76 42.39 1.05
N LEU A 263 2.24 41.32 1.69
CA LEU A 263 1.36 40.43 2.45
C LEU A 263 0.68 41.16 3.60
N SER A 264 1.40 42.03 4.33
CA SER A 264 0.80 42.87 5.39
C SER A 264 -0.34 43.73 4.86
N GLU A 265 -0.17 44.35 3.69
CA GLU A 265 -1.20 45.15 3.02
C GLU A 265 -2.41 44.31 2.64
N VAL A 266 -2.19 43.13 2.05
CA VAL A 266 -3.25 42.18 1.67
C VAL A 266 -4.04 41.71 2.90
N LEU A 267 -3.35 41.27 3.94
CA LEU A 267 -3.97 40.84 5.20
C LEU A 267 -4.78 41.97 5.86
N THR A 268 -4.24 43.20 5.86
CA THR A 268 -4.94 44.38 6.40
C THR A 268 -6.20 44.70 5.60
N SER A 269 -6.13 44.62 4.26
CA SER A 269 -7.29 44.84 3.38
C SER A 269 -8.41 43.81 3.60
N GLN A 270 -8.06 42.64 4.14
CA GLN A 270 -8.98 41.55 4.48
C GLN A 270 -9.31 41.52 5.98
N LEU A 271 -9.15 42.65 6.67
CA LEU A 271 -9.53 42.85 8.07
C LEU A 271 -8.80 41.94 9.07
N CYS A 272 -7.67 41.36 8.69
CA CYS A 272 -6.83 40.60 9.60
C CYS A 272 -5.91 41.57 10.38
N PRO A 273 -5.84 41.50 11.73
CA PRO A 273 -4.89 42.32 12.50
C PRO A 273 -3.44 41.94 12.18
N VAL A 274 -2.65 42.86 11.64
CA VAL A 274 -1.24 42.61 11.31
C VAL A 274 -0.30 43.49 12.12
N THR A 275 0.75 42.89 12.68
CA THR A 275 1.88 43.59 13.29
C THR A 275 3.16 43.25 12.53
N SER A 276 3.73 44.22 11.82
CA SER A 276 5.06 44.08 11.22
C SER A 276 6.15 44.43 12.24
N VAL A 277 7.09 43.51 12.48
CA VAL A 277 8.19 43.71 13.44
C VAL A 277 9.52 43.66 12.71
N ARG A 278 10.43 44.59 13.04
CA ARG A 278 11.81 44.55 12.56
C ARG A 278 12.74 44.10 13.69
N LEU A 279 13.32 42.92 13.56
CA LEU A 279 14.20 42.32 14.55
C LEU A 279 15.66 42.76 14.33
N ARG A 280 16.32 43.21 15.40
CA ARG A 280 17.77 43.50 15.40
C ARG A 280 18.55 42.18 15.33
N GLY A 281 19.10 41.83 14.17
CA GLY A 281 19.86 40.58 13.95
C GLY A 281 20.12 40.28 12.46
N ARG A 282 20.89 39.21 12.19
CA ARG A 282 21.08 38.63 10.84
C ARG A 282 19.87 37.73 10.48
N GLY A 283 19.32 37.92 9.28
CA GLY A 283 18.18 37.17 8.71
C GLY A 283 18.53 35.81 8.14
N ALA A 284 17.60 35.26 7.36
CA ALA A 284 17.80 34.00 6.65
C ALA A 284 18.91 34.18 5.59
N SER A 285 20.16 33.92 5.96
CA SER A 285 21.25 33.84 5.00
C SER A 285 21.10 32.56 4.17
N LEU A 286 21.35 32.64 2.86
CA LEU A 286 21.46 31.48 1.95
C LEU A 286 22.62 30.51 2.35
N LEU A 287 23.42 30.85 3.35
CA LEU A 287 24.53 30.03 3.86
C LEU A 287 24.07 29.14 5.04
N PRO A 288 24.36 27.82 5.03
CA PRO A 288 23.83 26.84 6.01
C PRO A 288 24.29 27.00 7.47
N SER A 289 25.22 27.90 7.79
CA SER A 289 26.03 27.81 9.03
C SER A 289 25.67 28.77 10.18
N HIS A 290 24.58 29.54 10.10
CA HIS A 290 24.25 30.54 11.15
C HIS A 290 22.80 30.42 11.65
N HIS A 291 22.53 29.41 12.48
CA HIS A 291 21.19 29.11 13.02
C HIS A 291 20.91 29.64 14.44
N PHE A 292 21.87 30.33 15.07
CA PHE A 292 21.76 30.75 16.48
C PHE A 292 21.14 32.15 16.72
N THR A 293 20.87 32.95 15.68
CA THR A 293 20.35 34.33 15.84
C THR A 293 18.83 34.42 16.00
N GLY A 294 18.05 33.46 15.50
CA GLY A 294 16.58 33.52 15.54
C GLY A 294 15.99 33.39 16.96
N VAL A 295 16.55 32.49 17.78
CA VAL A 295 16.03 32.19 19.14
C VAL A 295 16.08 33.39 20.08
N ARG A 296 17.15 34.19 20.03
CA ARG A 296 17.28 35.40 20.86
C ARG A 296 16.26 36.48 20.48
N CYS A 297 15.93 36.58 19.19
CA CYS A 297 15.01 37.60 18.69
C CYS A 297 13.53 37.23 18.92
N MET A 298 13.21 35.94 19.02
CA MET A 298 11.83 35.47 19.24
C MET A 298 11.33 35.68 20.67
N ARG A 299 12.20 35.60 21.69
CA ARG A 299 11.81 35.76 23.10
C ARG A 299 10.95 37.00 23.40
N PRO A 300 11.37 38.24 23.04
CA PRO A 300 10.56 39.42 23.31
C PRO A 300 9.24 39.44 22.51
N LEU A 301 9.25 38.88 21.30
CA LEU A 301 8.06 38.79 20.45
C LEU A 301 7.01 37.87 21.06
N LEU A 302 7.43 36.68 21.51
CA LEU A 302 6.58 35.70 22.17
C LEU A 302 6.06 36.19 23.52
N ALA A 303 6.90 36.90 24.29
CA ALA A 303 6.48 37.53 25.55
C ALA A 303 5.44 38.65 25.32
N SER A 304 5.52 39.38 24.20
CA SER A 304 4.49 40.34 23.82
C SER A 304 3.19 39.64 23.45
N LEU A 305 3.26 38.61 22.60
CA LEU A 305 2.08 37.83 22.20
C LEU A 305 1.39 37.17 23.41
N ALA A 306 2.16 36.68 24.38
CA ALA A 306 1.63 36.06 25.60
C ALA A 306 0.85 37.02 26.49
N ARG A 307 1.25 38.30 26.52
CA ARG A 307 0.52 39.33 27.27
C ARG A 307 -0.77 39.70 26.55
N ASP A 308 -0.69 39.85 25.24
CA ASP A 308 -1.84 40.20 24.40
C ASP A 308 -2.92 39.11 24.38
N LEU A 309 -2.56 37.85 24.14
CA LEU A 309 -3.52 36.74 24.12
C LEU A 309 -4.21 36.57 25.49
N ARG A 310 -3.47 36.78 26.59
CA ARG A 310 -4.05 36.78 27.95
C ARG A 310 -5.01 37.93 28.20
N SER A 311 -4.82 39.08 27.54
CA SER A 311 -5.76 40.20 27.60
C SER A 311 -7.03 39.93 26.78
N GLN A 312 -6.89 39.26 25.62
CA GLN A 312 -8.00 38.96 24.70
C GLN A 312 -8.87 37.77 25.14
N ALA A 313 -8.28 36.77 25.80
CA ALA A 313 -9.04 35.65 26.38
C ALA A 313 -10.08 36.11 27.41
N ARG A 314 -9.98 37.34 27.92
CA ARG A 314 -10.96 37.94 28.83
C ARG A 314 -12.10 38.68 28.12
N SER A 315 -12.05 38.86 26.80
CA SER A 315 -12.96 39.74 26.05
C SER A 315 -13.68 39.11 24.86
N LEU A 316 -13.56 37.81 24.62
CA LEU A 316 -14.27 37.14 23.50
C LEU A 316 -15.64 36.60 23.95
N PRO A 317 -16.74 36.92 23.22
CA PRO A 317 -18.05 36.32 23.46
C PRO A 317 -18.08 34.84 23.01
N PRO A 318 -18.89 33.98 23.63
CA PRO A 318 -19.02 32.57 23.26
C PRO A 318 -19.59 32.44 21.84
N VAL A 319 -18.89 31.69 20.99
CA VAL A 319 -19.27 31.47 19.58
C VAL A 319 -20.44 30.48 19.50
N ASP A 320 -21.48 30.86 18.77
CA ASP A 320 -22.70 30.08 18.54
C ASP A 320 -22.43 28.85 17.65
N ARG A 321 -22.94 27.69 18.05
CA ARG A 321 -22.56 26.34 17.56
C ARG A 321 -23.48 25.77 16.48
N ARG A 322 -24.35 26.57 15.86
CA ARG A 322 -25.35 26.06 14.93
C ARG A 322 -25.05 26.50 13.52
N LEU A 323 -24.32 25.69 12.74
CA LEU A 323 -24.38 25.67 11.26
C LEU A 323 -23.52 24.52 10.73
N THR A 324 -24.06 23.30 10.66
CA THR A 324 -23.62 22.28 9.70
C THR A 324 -24.83 21.48 9.21
N GLY A 325 -25.17 21.64 7.94
CA GLY A 325 -26.31 20.96 7.32
C GLY A 325 -26.14 20.78 5.81
N SER A 326 -26.03 19.50 5.42
CA SER A 326 -26.42 18.87 4.14
C SER A 326 -25.56 19.06 2.88
N GLY A 327 -25.40 17.95 2.14
CA GLY A 327 -25.09 17.95 0.70
C GLY A 327 -24.20 16.79 0.23
N GLY A 328 -24.77 15.62 -0.03
CA GLY A 328 -24.08 14.48 -0.61
C GLY A 328 -23.76 14.66 -2.10
N ALA A 329 -22.47 14.58 -2.43
CA ALA A 329 -21.94 14.28 -3.76
C ALA A 329 -20.59 13.54 -3.56
N ALA A 330 -20.21 12.68 -4.52
CA ALA A 330 -18.93 11.97 -4.48
C ALA A 330 -17.75 12.94 -4.27
N PRO A 331 -16.68 12.58 -3.53
CA PRO A 331 -15.74 13.55 -3.01
C PRO A 331 -14.86 14.13 -4.12
N ALA A 332 -15.26 15.30 -4.64
CA ALA A 332 -14.35 16.23 -5.28
C ALA A 332 -13.44 16.82 -4.19
N GLY A 333 -12.21 16.32 -4.05
CA GLY A 333 -11.28 16.85 -3.04
C GLY A 333 -10.07 16.00 -2.66
N LEU A 334 -9.94 14.76 -3.15
CA LEU A 334 -8.74 13.96 -2.91
C LEU A 334 -7.58 14.40 -3.82
N ASP A 335 -6.54 14.92 -3.19
CA ASP A 335 -5.28 15.30 -3.85
C ASP A 335 -4.38 14.06 -4.05
N GLU A 336 -3.59 14.01 -5.13
CA GLU A 336 -2.70 12.87 -5.47
C GLU A 336 -1.81 12.44 -4.29
N CYS A 337 -1.49 13.37 -3.39
CA CYS A 337 -0.63 13.21 -2.23
C CYS A 337 -1.22 12.38 -1.07
N GLN A 338 -2.54 12.23 -0.98
CA GLN A 338 -3.22 11.40 0.04
C GLN A 338 -3.44 9.96 -0.43
N LEU A 339 -3.11 9.70 -1.68
CA LEU A 339 -3.37 8.46 -2.35
C LEU A 339 -2.13 7.56 -2.26
N VAL A 340 -2.29 6.33 -1.81
CA VAL A 340 -1.19 5.36 -1.86
C VAL A 340 -1.06 4.89 -3.31
N PRO A 341 0.08 5.12 -4.00
CA PRO A 341 0.24 4.69 -5.37
C PRO A 341 -0.05 3.20 -5.49
N MET A 342 -1.00 2.85 -6.33
CA MET A 342 -1.32 1.45 -6.58
C MET A 342 -0.16 0.86 -7.36
N HIS A 343 0.32 -0.32 -6.94
CA HIS A 343 1.36 -0.99 -7.69
C HIS A 343 0.80 -1.30 -9.10
N LYS A 344 1.61 -1.16 -10.17
CA LYS A 344 1.12 -1.42 -11.54
C LYS A 344 0.54 -2.83 -11.71
N ALA A 345 1.04 -3.81 -10.94
CA ALA A 345 0.47 -5.16 -10.90
C ALA A 345 -0.97 -5.15 -10.32
N ASP A 346 -1.19 -4.48 -9.20
CA ASP A 346 -2.53 -4.33 -8.59
C ASP A 346 -3.50 -3.62 -9.56
N MET A 347 -3.00 -2.65 -10.33
CA MET A 347 -3.77 -1.98 -11.38
C MET A 347 -4.11 -2.92 -12.55
N VAL A 348 -3.18 -3.80 -12.97
CA VAL A 348 -3.49 -4.84 -13.97
C VAL A 348 -4.62 -5.72 -13.49
N PHE A 349 -4.55 -6.17 -12.24
CA PHE A 349 -5.61 -6.98 -11.66
C PHE A 349 -6.93 -6.20 -11.63
N LEU A 350 -6.89 -4.95 -11.17
CA LEU A 350 -8.07 -4.09 -11.10
C LEU A 350 -8.75 -3.91 -12.47
N LEU A 351 -7.95 -3.66 -13.52
CA LEU A 351 -8.48 -3.40 -14.85
C LEU A 351 -8.98 -4.63 -15.57
N ALA A 352 -8.52 -5.81 -15.17
CA ALA A 352 -9.00 -7.07 -15.71
C ALA A 352 -10.11 -7.71 -14.85
N GLY A 353 -10.64 -6.98 -13.85
CA GLY A 353 -11.83 -7.39 -13.08
C GLY A 353 -11.60 -8.63 -12.23
N PHE A 354 -10.39 -8.80 -11.72
CA PHE A 354 -9.98 -10.00 -11.01
C PHE A 354 -10.61 -10.09 -9.62
N THR A 355 -11.70 -10.84 -9.51
CA THR A 355 -12.32 -11.17 -8.22
C THR A 355 -11.87 -12.55 -7.73
N VAL A 356 -11.72 -12.66 -6.43
CA VAL A 356 -11.42 -13.89 -5.71
C VAL A 356 -12.55 -14.10 -4.73
N GLY A 357 -13.05 -15.32 -4.62
CA GLY A 357 -14.01 -15.67 -3.58
C GLY A 357 -13.53 -16.81 -2.71
N ALA A 358 -13.85 -16.71 -1.44
CA ALA A 358 -13.74 -17.77 -0.46
C ALA A 358 -15.13 -18.14 0.02
N VAL A 359 -15.47 -19.42 -0.02
CA VAL A 359 -16.76 -19.93 0.43
C VAL A 359 -16.53 -20.88 1.60
N MET A 360 -17.25 -20.66 2.67
CA MET A 360 -17.25 -21.50 3.86
C MET A 360 -18.64 -22.06 4.06
N THR A 361 -18.83 -23.38 3.99
CA THR A 361 -20.11 -23.99 4.40
C THR A 361 -20.11 -24.15 5.91
N LEU A 362 -21.16 -23.64 6.55
CA LEU A 362 -21.31 -23.57 7.99
C LEU A 362 -22.34 -24.60 8.45
N ARG A 363 -22.12 -25.18 9.64
CA ARG A 363 -23.11 -26.09 10.26
C ARG A 363 -24.37 -25.39 10.74
N SER A 364 -24.22 -24.13 11.13
CA SER A 364 -25.31 -23.28 11.59
C SER A 364 -25.14 -21.87 11.01
N PRO A 365 -26.24 -21.16 10.73
CA PRO A 365 -26.17 -19.78 10.30
C PRO A 365 -25.63 -18.90 11.40
N LEU A 366 -24.87 -17.86 11.01
CA LEU A 366 -24.40 -16.84 11.93
C LEU A 366 -25.50 -15.82 12.17
N ASP A 367 -25.55 -15.25 13.37
CA ASP A 367 -26.39 -14.10 13.63
C ASP A 367 -25.79 -12.79 13.07
N GLU A 368 -26.53 -11.68 13.21
CA GLU A 368 -26.11 -10.39 12.66
C GLU A 368 -24.88 -9.81 13.39
N GLU A 369 -24.76 -10.04 14.69
CA GLU A 369 -23.64 -9.56 15.50
C GLU A 369 -22.37 -10.33 15.13
N GLU A 370 -22.47 -11.65 14.98
CA GLU A 370 -21.37 -12.49 14.54
C GLU A 370 -20.85 -12.11 13.14
N LEU A 371 -21.76 -11.86 12.19
CA LEU A 371 -21.39 -11.41 10.84
C LEU A 371 -20.72 -10.03 10.87
N ARG A 372 -21.22 -9.12 11.70
CA ARG A 372 -20.67 -7.77 11.86
C ARG A 372 -19.27 -7.83 12.46
N ASP A 373 -19.05 -8.69 13.45
CA ASP A 373 -17.74 -8.91 14.07
C ASP A 373 -16.72 -9.45 13.06
N ILE A 374 -17.12 -10.43 12.25
CA ILE A 374 -16.27 -10.97 11.17
C ILE A 374 -15.93 -9.85 10.18
N ALA A 375 -16.91 -9.05 9.75
CA ALA A 375 -16.69 -7.94 8.83
C ALA A 375 -15.74 -6.88 9.42
N HIS A 376 -15.89 -6.52 10.69
CA HIS A 376 -14.98 -5.62 11.38
C HIS A 376 -13.58 -6.20 11.55
N ALA A 377 -13.46 -7.51 11.80
CA ALA A 377 -12.17 -8.19 11.87
C ALA A 377 -11.46 -8.17 10.52
N CYS A 378 -12.18 -8.45 9.43
CA CYS A 378 -11.67 -8.33 8.06
C CYS A 378 -11.23 -6.89 7.74
N ALA A 379 -12.05 -5.89 8.08
CA ALA A 379 -11.74 -4.48 7.85
C ALA A 379 -10.58 -3.95 8.71
N GLY A 380 -10.45 -4.45 9.94
CA GLY A 380 -9.42 -4.05 10.90
C GLY A 380 -8.05 -4.68 10.62
N GLY A 381 -8.00 -5.74 9.81
CA GLY A 381 -6.77 -6.50 9.52
C GLY A 381 -5.77 -5.77 8.62
N ALA A 382 -6.22 -4.86 7.75
CA ALA A 382 -5.36 -4.11 6.83
C ALA A 382 -5.98 -2.78 6.40
N ALA A 383 -5.16 -1.73 6.25
CA ALA A 383 -5.64 -0.41 5.79
C ALA A 383 -6.26 -0.48 4.38
N VAL A 384 -5.74 -1.35 3.51
CA VAL A 384 -6.27 -1.59 2.16
C VAL A 384 -7.71 -2.11 2.14
N MET A 385 -8.16 -2.79 3.20
CA MET A 385 -9.56 -3.27 3.33
C MET A 385 -10.56 -2.14 3.54
N ARG A 386 -10.07 -0.94 3.84
CA ARG A 386 -10.88 0.28 3.99
C ARG A 386 -10.55 1.28 2.91
N ALA A 387 -9.82 0.86 1.88
CA ALA A 387 -9.45 1.69 0.76
C ALA A 387 -10.27 1.30 -0.48
N CYS A 388 -10.53 2.29 -1.32
CA CYS A 388 -11.10 2.09 -2.64
C CYS A 388 -10.05 2.46 -3.70
N PRO A 389 -10.04 1.75 -4.84
CA PRO A 389 -9.20 2.13 -5.96
C PRO A 389 -9.76 3.40 -6.62
N VAL A 390 -8.94 4.44 -6.73
CA VAL A 390 -9.28 5.69 -7.42
C VAL A 390 -8.30 5.94 -8.56
N ARG A 391 -8.76 6.61 -9.61
CA ARG A 391 -7.93 7.03 -10.75
C ARG A 391 -7.74 8.54 -10.71
N PHE A 392 -6.50 8.97 -10.88
CA PHE A 392 -6.14 10.38 -11.03
C PHE A 392 -5.26 10.50 -12.29
N GLY A 393 -5.86 10.99 -13.38
CA GLY A 393 -5.23 10.94 -14.71
C GLY A 393 -4.92 9.51 -15.16
N ALA A 394 -3.68 9.27 -15.60
CA ALA A 394 -3.20 7.94 -16.05
C ALA A 394 -2.70 7.02 -14.91
N LYS A 395 -2.74 7.50 -13.66
CA LYS A 395 -2.27 6.77 -12.48
C LYS A 395 -3.45 6.27 -11.66
N SER A 396 -3.27 5.11 -11.02
CA SER A 396 -4.25 4.51 -10.11
C SER A 396 -3.69 4.50 -8.70
N PHE A 397 -4.57 4.67 -7.72
CA PHE A 397 -4.18 4.75 -6.32
C PHE A 397 -5.19 4.07 -5.41
N TRP A 398 -4.76 3.78 -4.19
CA TRP A 398 -5.63 3.45 -3.07
C TRP A 398 -5.98 4.72 -2.30
N ALA A 399 -7.26 5.07 -2.24
CA ALA A 399 -7.79 6.13 -1.40
C ALA A 399 -8.48 5.53 -0.17
N PRO A 400 -8.24 6.05 1.05
CA PRO A 400 -9.07 5.70 2.21
C PRO A 400 -10.54 6.02 1.91
N HIS A 401 -11.43 5.07 2.14
CA HIS A 401 -12.86 5.31 2.03
C HIS A 401 -13.32 5.98 3.33
N LEU A 402 -13.48 7.31 3.31
CA LEU A 402 -13.72 8.12 4.52
C LEU A 402 -15.03 7.76 5.25
N ALA A 403 -16.05 7.31 4.50
CA ALA A 403 -17.31 6.80 5.04
C ALA A 403 -17.33 5.26 5.08
N PHE A 404 -16.18 4.62 5.33
CA PHE A 404 -16.10 3.16 5.36
C PHE A 404 -16.92 2.62 6.53
N ASP A 405 -17.94 1.83 6.21
CA ASP A 405 -18.67 1.01 7.16
C ASP A 405 -18.53 -0.47 6.77
N ALA A 406 -18.03 -1.29 7.70
CA ALA A 406 -17.90 -2.72 7.50
C ALA A 406 -19.26 -3.42 7.49
N ALA A 407 -20.23 -2.93 8.26
CA ALA A 407 -21.56 -3.52 8.35
C ALA A 407 -22.32 -3.38 7.03
N ALA A 408 -22.18 -2.24 6.35
CA ALA A 408 -22.71 -2.04 4.99
C ALA A 408 -22.15 -3.01 3.93
N ARG A 409 -21.11 -3.80 4.26
CA ARG A 409 -20.51 -4.81 3.37
C ARG A 409 -20.97 -6.23 3.66
N VAL A 410 -21.86 -6.40 4.63
CA VAL A 410 -22.44 -7.68 5.01
C VAL A 410 -23.81 -7.84 4.36
N GLY A 411 -23.97 -8.90 3.57
CA GLY A 411 -25.25 -9.33 3.02
C GLY A 411 -25.76 -10.59 3.70
N ARG A 412 -27.09 -10.74 3.80
CA ARG A 412 -27.74 -11.98 4.21
C ARG A 412 -28.92 -12.27 3.28
N ARG A 413 -29.00 -13.48 2.74
CA ARG A 413 -30.09 -13.89 1.85
C ARG A 413 -30.49 -15.34 2.08
N ARG A 414 -31.79 -15.59 2.08
CA ARG A 414 -32.34 -16.95 1.94
C ARG A 414 -32.43 -17.32 0.47
N VAL A 415 -32.07 -18.54 0.15
CA VAL A 415 -31.97 -19.04 -1.22
C VAL A 415 -32.53 -20.46 -1.30
N GLU A 416 -33.16 -20.79 -2.43
CA GLU A 416 -33.72 -22.13 -2.64
C GLU A 416 -32.63 -23.16 -2.94
N ALA A 417 -31.64 -22.79 -3.76
CA ALA A 417 -30.52 -23.64 -4.16
C ALA A 417 -29.18 -22.99 -3.78
N LEU A 418 -28.53 -23.54 -2.74
CA LEU A 418 -27.32 -22.96 -2.16
C LEU A 418 -26.17 -22.89 -3.18
N GLU A 419 -25.92 -23.96 -3.94
CA GLU A 419 -24.82 -24.02 -4.91
C GLU A 419 -24.95 -22.97 -6.01
N ALA A 420 -26.14 -22.84 -6.61
CA ALA A 420 -26.42 -21.84 -7.64
C ALA A 420 -26.27 -20.41 -7.10
N ALA A 421 -26.74 -20.17 -5.87
CA ALA A 421 -26.61 -18.87 -5.22
C ALA A 421 -25.15 -18.53 -4.87
N VAL A 422 -24.37 -19.50 -4.40
CA VAL A 422 -22.93 -19.35 -4.14
C VAL A 422 -22.22 -19.00 -5.44
N ALA A 423 -22.46 -19.74 -6.53
CA ALA A 423 -21.86 -19.47 -7.82
C ALA A 423 -22.21 -18.06 -8.35
N ALA A 424 -23.48 -17.67 -8.25
CA ALA A 424 -23.94 -16.34 -8.67
C ALA A 424 -23.33 -15.22 -7.81
N GLU A 425 -23.30 -15.40 -6.49
CA GLU A 425 -22.74 -14.41 -5.56
C GLU A 425 -21.25 -14.21 -5.75
N ALA A 426 -20.55 -15.30 -6.06
CA ALA A 426 -19.13 -15.30 -6.22
C ALA A 426 -18.67 -14.77 -7.59
N ALA A 427 -19.49 -14.97 -8.63
CA ALA A 427 -19.29 -14.41 -9.96
C ALA A 427 -19.73 -12.94 -10.08
N ALA A 428 -20.50 -12.43 -9.12
CA ALA A 428 -20.98 -11.06 -9.16
C ALA A 428 -19.80 -10.06 -9.05
N PRO A 429 -19.66 -9.12 -10.00
CA PRO A 429 -18.58 -8.16 -10.00
C PRO A 429 -18.68 -7.22 -8.78
N LEU A 430 -17.52 -6.82 -8.26
CA LEU A 430 -17.45 -5.74 -7.28
C LEU A 430 -17.58 -4.40 -8.01
N ALA A 431 -18.45 -3.51 -7.53
CA ALA A 431 -18.71 -2.24 -8.18
C ALA A 431 -17.45 -1.34 -8.21
N ALA A 432 -17.21 -0.69 -9.35
CA ALA A 432 -16.08 0.22 -9.50
C ALA A 432 -16.24 1.44 -8.58
N GLY A 433 -15.17 1.79 -7.84
CA GLY A 433 -15.17 2.90 -6.89
C GLY A 433 -15.64 2.54 -5.48
N GLU A 434 -16.12 1.31 -5.27
CA GLU A 434 -16.40 0.80 -3.93
C GLU A 434 -15.17 0.15 -3.28
N VAL A 435 -15.30 -0.16 -2.00
CA VAL A 435 -14.32 -1.00 -1.30
C VAL A 435 -14.25 -2.35 -2.01
N ALA A 436 -13.04 -2.82 -2.24
CA ALA A 436 -12.77 -3.97 -3.09
C ALA A 436 -13.10 -5.34 -2.43
N TRP A 437 -14.09 -5.43 -1.53
CA TRP A 437 -14.58 -6.70 -0.97
C TRP A 437 -16.01 -6.64 -0.43
N ARG A 438 -16.64 -7.81 -0.27
CA ARG A 438 -18.00 -8.04 0.25
C ARG A 438 -18.07 -9.39 0.99
N LEU A 439 -18.89 -9.46 2.04
CA LEU A 439 -19.17 -10.70 2.78
C LEU A 439 -20.67 -11.01 2.75
N THR A 440 -21.07 -12.20 2.33
CA THR A 440 -22.48 -12.56 2.17
C THR A 440 -22.78 -13.92 2.80
N GLN A 441 -23.77 -13.99 3.70
CA GLN A 441 -24.34 -15.24 4.20
C GLN A 441 -25.52 -15.67 3.32
N LEU A 442 -25.48 -16.91 2.83
CA LEU A 442 -26.52 -17.55 2.03
C LEU A 442 -27.10 -18.72 2.81
N GLU A 443 -28.41 -18.72 2.99
CA GLU A 443 -29.13 -19.73 3.78
C GLU A 443 -30.10 -20.51 2.90
N ALA A 444 -29.86 -21.82 2.78
CA ALA A 444 -30.83 -22.78 2.27
C ALA A 444 -31.48 -23.54 3.43
N ALA A 445 -32.44 -24.42 3.13
CA ALA A 445 -33.21 -25.14 4.13
C ALA A 445 -32.35 -26.03 5.05
N ASP A 446 -31.25 -26.60 4.51
CA ASP A 446 -30.42 -27.62 5.15
C ASP A 446 -28.93 -27.22 5.26
N ALA A 447 -28.55 -26.07 4.71
CA ALA A 447 -27.15 -25.65 4.66
C ALA A 447 -27.01 -24.11 4.65
N THR A 448 -25.90 -23.63 5.21
CA THR A 448 -25.53 -22.21 5.17
C THR A 448 -24.14 -22.07 4.55
N ALA A 449 -23.94 -21.03 3.73
CA ALA A 449 -22.64 -20.67 3.19
C ALA A 449 -22.30 -19.21 3.49
N LEU A 450 -21.05 -18.96 3.87
CA LEU A 450 -20.47 -17.63 4.01
C LEU A 450 -19.53 -17.39 2.83
N VAL A 451 -19.85 -16.40 2.00
CA VAL A 451 -19.13 -16.06 0.77
C VAL A 451 -18.40 -14.73 0.98
N LEU A 452 -17.06 -14.78 1.01
CA LEU A 452 -16.20 -13.59 1.03
C LEU A 452 -15.66 -13.36 -0.38
N THR A 453 -16.15 -12.33 -1.06
CA THR A 453 -15.67 -11.92 -2.39
C THR A 453 -14.77 -10.69 -2.24
N PHE A 454 -13.60 -10.70 -2.85
CA PHE A 454 -12.67 -9.58 -2.82
C PHE A 454 -11.89 -9.44 -4.12
N HIS A 455 -11.41 -8.25 -4.41
CA HIS A 455 -10.60 -8.02 -5.59
C HIS A 455 -9.18 -8.54 -5.32
N HIS A 456 -8.60 -9.27 -6.28
CA HIS A 456 -7.25 -9.85 -6.17
C HIS A 456 -6.13 -8.79 -5.99
N CYS A 457 -6.44 -7.49 -6.09
CA CYS A 457 -5.48 -6.43 -5.82
C CYS A 457 -5.31 -6.18 -4.31
N LEU A 458 -6.29 -6.59 -3.48
CA LEU A 458 -6.19 -6.49 -2.02
C LEU A 458 -5.20 -7.49 -1.42
N GLY A 459 -5.10 -8.66 -2.05
CA GLY A 459 -4.22 -9.72 -1.59
C GLY A 459 -4.38 -10.99 -2.39
N ASP A 460 -3.52 -11.95 -2.07
CA ASP A 460 -3.52 -13.29 -2.64
C ASP A 460 -4.05 -14.34 -1.66
N GLY A 461 -3.95 -15.63 -2.00
CA GLY A 461 -4.42 -16.71 -1.13
C GLY A 461 -3.72 -16.74 0.23
N ALA A 462 -2.45 -16.36 0.31
CA ALA A 462 -1.74 -16.30 1.59
C ALA A 462 -2.17 -15.11 2.45
N TRP A 463 -2.43 -13.97 1.80
CA TRP A 463 -3.05 -12.82 2.47
C TRP A 463 -4.45 -13.18 2.99
N LEU A 464 -5.26 -13.88 2.20
CA LEU A 464 -6.57 -14.36 2.64
C LEU A 464 -6.44 -15.28 3.86
N HIS A 465 -5.46 -16.19 3.88
CA HIS A 465 -5.20 -17.01 5.05
C HIS A 465 -4.97 -16.18 6.30
N ALA A 466 -4.03 -15.25 6.20
CA ALA A 466 -3.64 -14.40 7.31
C ALA A 466 -4.80 -13.51 7.76
N LEU A 467 -5.69 -13.11 6.84
CA LEU A 467 -6.92 -12.41 7.15
C LEU A 467 -7.87 -13.30 7.97
N LEU A 468 -8.13 -14.52 7.49
CA LEU A 468 -9.02 -15.48 8.14
C LEU A 468 -8.48 -15.90 9.52
N GLU A 469 -7.18 -16.14 9.65
CA GLU A 469 -6.50 -16.48 10.90
C GLU A 469 -6.47 -15.32 11.92
N ARG A 470 -6.39 -14.06 11.46
CA ARG A 470 -6.50 -12.92 12.38
C ARG A 470 -7.92 -12.71 12.89
N ALA A 471 -8.90 -13.01 12.05
CA ALA A 471 -10.29 -12.90 12.45
C ALA A 471 -10.69 -14.02 13.44
N THR A 472 -10.04 -15.20 13.40
CA THR A 472 -10.23 -16.27 14.43
C THR A 472 -9.65 -15.89 15.80
N SER A 473 -8.42 -15.37 15.83
CA SER A 473 -7.65 -15.18 17.06
C SER A 473 -8.26 -14.15 18.03
N ARG A 474 -9.08 -13.22 17.52
CA ARG A 474 -9.82 -12.25 18.34
C ARG A 474 -10.98 -12.85 19.15
N ARG A 475 -11.61 -13.94 18.68
CA ARG A 475 -12.64 -14.65 19.46
C ARG A 475 -12.06 -15.49 20.59
N LEU A 476 -10.86 -16.04 20.40
CA LEU A 476 -10.23 -16.94 21.39
C LEU A 476 -9.51 -16.21 22.53
N THR A 477 -9.24 -14.91 22.41
CA THR A 477 -8.65 -14.13 23.51
C THR A 477 -9.25 -12.73 23.61
N ALA A 478 -10.10 -12.52 24.63
CA ALA A 478 -10.40 -11.20 25.20
C ALA A 478 -9.17 -10.57 25.90
N ARG A 479 -7.97 -10.80 25.37
CA ARG A 479 -6.73 -10.12 25.77
C ARG A 479 -6.25 -9.29 24.60
N ARG A 480 -6.25 -7.98 24.82
CA ARG A 480 -5.62 -6.97 23.96
C ARG A 480 -4.22 -7.48 23.55
N PRO A 481 -3.91 -7.63 22.26
CA PRO A 481 -2.59 -8.10 21.86
C PRO A 481 -1.53 -7.11 22.34
N PRO A 482 -0.36 -7.56 22.82
CA PRO A 482 0.76 -6.68 23.10
C PRO A 482 1.12 -5.91 21.83
N ALA A 483 1.45 -4.62 21.98
CA ALA A 483 1.93 -3.80 20.88
C ALA A 483 3.06 -4.55 20.16
N ALA A 484 2.96 -4.69 18.84
CA ALA A 484 3.97 -5.38 18.04
C ALA A 484 5.37 -4.84 18.42
N PRO A 485 6.31 -5.71 18.83
CA PRO A 485 7.68 -5.28 19.12
C PRO A 485 8.21 -4.56 17.89
N GLY A 486 8.82 -3.39 18.10
CA GLY A 486 9.36 -2.58 17.01
C GLY A 486 10.26 -3.42 16.11
N GLY A 487 9.78 -3.73 14.91
CA GLY A 487 10.47 -4.61 13.96
C GLY A 487 11.88 -4.10 13.70
N ARG A 488 12.88 -4.88 14.09
CA ARG A 488 14.26 -4.67 13.64
C ARG A 488 14.28 -4.89 12.13
N VAL A 489 14.70 -3.85 11.42
CA VAL A 489 14.85 -3.88 9.96
C VAL A 489 15.97 -4.85 9.60
N ALA A 490 15.67 -5.85 8.78
CA ALA A 490 16.65 -6.77 8.23
C ALA A 490 17.79 -6.00 7.50
N PRO A 491 19.04 -6.47 7.58
CA PRO A 491 20.14 -5.85 6.85
C PRO A 491 19.89 -5.86 5.34
N ARG A 492 20.27 -4.77 4.67
CA ARG A 492 20.12 -4.61 3.21
C ARG A 492 20.93 -5.67 2.46
N PRO A 493 20.41 -6.24 1.36
CA PRO A 493 21.25 -6.97 0.41
C PRO A 493 22.30 -6.01 -0.17
N SER A 494 23.55 -6.45 -0.20
CA SER A 494 24.67 -5.74 -0.80
C SER A 494 24.41 -5.51 -2.30
N GLY A 495 24.66 -4.28 -2.76
CA GLY A 495 24.20 -3.73 -4.04
C GLY A 495 24.91 -4.23 -5.30
N GLY A 496 25.11 -5.54 -5.46
CA GLY A 496 25.44 -6.15 -6.75
C GLY A 496 24.20 -6.80 -7.35
N VAL A 497 23.93 -6.60 -8.64
CA VAL A 497 23.08 -7.54 -9.40
C VAL A 497 23.97 -8.73 -9.70
N PRO A 498 23.85 -9.88 -9.01
CA PRO A 498 24.74 -11.01 -9.27
C PRO A 498 24.55 -11.50 -10.72
N LEU A 499 25.62 -11.95 -11.35
CA LEU A 499 25.65 -12.47 -12.73
C LEU A 499 24.56 -13.54 -13.00
N SER A 500 24.14 -14.25 -11.94
CA SER A 500 23.03 -15.21 -11.95
C SER A 500 21.68 -14.60 -12.35
N LEU A 501 21.43 -13.32 -12.08
CA LEU A 501 20.21 -12.61 -12.45
C LEU A 501 20.12 -12.38 -13.98
N ALA A 502 21.23 -12.09 -14.64
CA ALA A 502 21.29 -11.96 -16.10
C ALA A 502 21.15 -13.32 -16.80
N TYR A 503 21.81 -14.36 -16.27
CA TYR A 503 21.68 -15.74 -16.78
C TYR A 503 20.23 -16.25 -16.72
N ASN A 504 19.56 -16.02 -15.59
CA ASN A 504 18.15 -16.41 -15.42
C ASN A 504 17.19 -15.63 -16.35
N ALA A 505 17.54 -14.39 -16.73
CA ALA A 505 16.78 -13.61 -17.71
C ALA A 505 16.81 -14.22 -19.10
N VAL A 506 18.00 -14.61 -19.55
CA VAL A 506 18.19 -15.25 -20.84
C VAL A 506 17.50 -16.61 -20.85
N ALA A 507 17.67 -17.43 -19.80
CA ALA A 507 16.99 -18.71 -19.67
C ALA A 507 15.46 -18.57 -19.71
N TRP A 508 14.91 -17.53 -19.05
CA TRP A 508 13.47 -17.27 -19.06
C TRP A 508 12.94 -16.83 -20.41
N VAL A 509 13.62 -15.90 -21.10
CA VAL A 509 13.22 -15.45 -22.45
C VAL A 509 13.25 -16.63 -23.43
N LEU A 510 14.23 -17.53 -23.30
CA LEU A 510 14.30 -18.74 -24.10
C LEU A 510 13.18 -19.74 -23.77
N GLN A 511 12.85 -19.92 -22.48
CA GLN A 511 11.70 -20.75 -22.05
C GLN A 511 10.37 -20.19 -22.53
N LEU A 512 10.16 -18.86 -22.42
CA LEU A 512 8.97 -18.19 -22.91
C LEU A 512 8.82 -18.36 -24.42
N ARG A 513 9.92 -18.19 -25.16
CA ARG A 513 9.93 -18.38 -26.62
C ARG A 513 9.60 -19.81 -26.99
N ALA A 514 10.20 -20.80 -26.32
CA ALA A 514 9.90 -22.22 -26.53
C ALA A 514 8.43 -22.55 -26.22
N ALA A 515 7.91 -22.04 -25.10
CA ALA A 515 6.53 -22.22 -24.65
C ALA A 515 5.50 -21.60 -25.62
N VAL A 516 5.76 -20.39 -26.15
CA VAL A 516 4.92 -19.74 -27.19
C VAL A 516 4.84 -20.60 -28.46
N THR A 517 5.95 -21.23 -28.86
CA THR A 517 5.96 -22.14 -30.03
C THR A 517 5.31 -23.49 -29.74
N ALA A 518 5.27 -23.93 -28.48
CA ALA A 518 4.73 -25.23 -28.09
C ALA A 518 3.22 -25.21 -27.78
N SER A 519 2.66 -24.07 -27.34
CA SER A 519 1.28 -23.93 -26.82
C SER A 519 0.15 -23.90 -27.86
N GLN A 520 0.36 -24.41 -29.07
CA GLN A 520 -0.73 -24.57 -30.05
C GLN A 520 -1.54 -25.85 -29.78
N LEU A 521 -2.29 -25.88 -28.67
CA LEU A 521 -3.43 -26.79 -28.55
C LEU A 521 -4.62 -26.20 -29.32
N PRO A 522 -5.36 -27.00 -30.10
CA PRO A 522 -6.64 -26.60 -30.66
C PRO A 522 -7.73 -26.73 -29.58
N LEU A 523 -7.56 -26.06 -28.43
CA LEU A 523 -8.71 -25.78 -27.54
C LEU A 523 -9.45 -24.62 -28.20
N ALA A 524 -10.72 -24.84 -28.53
CA ALA A 524 -11.49 -24.08 -29.50
C ALA A 524 -11.30 -22.55 -29.41
N ARG A 525 -10.83 -21.94 -30.51
CA ARG A 525 -10.85 -20.48 -30.74
C ARG A 525 -12.28 -19.98 -31.04
N GLY A 526 -13.24 -20.34 -30.20
CA GLY A 526 -14.63 -19.89 -30.28
C GLY A 526 -14.84 -18.56 -29.56
N ALA A 527 -15.97 -17.90 -29.83
CA ALA A 527 -16.42 -16.71 -29.10
C ALA A 527 -16.45 -16.98 -27.57
N PRO A 528 -16.27 -15.96 -26.71
CA PRO A 528 -16.24 -16.15 -25.26
C PRO A 528 -17.53 -16.84 -24.78
N PRO A 529 -17.43 -17.98 -24.08
CA PRO A 529 -18.60 -18.74 -23.64
C PRO A 529 -19.40 -18.00 -22.56
N ARG A 530 -20.71 -18.25 -22.52
CA ARG A 530 -21.68 -17.63 -21.59
C ARG A 530 -22.00 -18.48 -20.35
N VAL A 531 -21.47 -19.70 -20.24
CA VAL A 531 -21.85 -20.66 -19.17
C VAL A 531 -20.61 -21.25 -18.49
N PHE A 532 -20.59 -21.18 -17.16
CA PHE A 532 -19.52 -21.72 -16.31
C PHE A 532 -19.99 -22.98 -15.58
N ARG A 533 -19.10 -23.97 -15.46
CA ARG A 533 -19.29 -25.12 -14.57
C ARG A 533 -18.07 -25.27 -13.66
N SER A 534 -18.33 -25.19 -12.36
CA SER A 534 -17.37 -25.59 -11.33
C SER A 534 -17.72 -27.01 -10.91
N ALA A 535 -16.73 -27.88 -10.91
CA ALA A 535 -16.84 -29.20 -10.33
C ALA A 535 -15.93 -29.25 -9.09
N VAL A 536 -16.46 -29.77 -7.99
CA VAL A 536 -15.76 -29.83 -6.72
C VAL A 536 -15.66 -31.29 -6.30
N MET A 537 -14.45 -31.74 -6.02
CA MET A 537 -14.22 -33.08 -5.49
C MET A 537 -13.66 -33.00 -4.08
N HIS A 538 -14.34 -33.71 -3.18
CA HIS A 538 -13.85 -33.98 -1.84
C HIS A 538 -13.00 -35.24 -1.88
N THR A 539 -11.70 -35.11 -1.66
CA THR A 539 -10.90 -36.30 -1.36
C THR A 539 -10.95 -36.55 0.14
N GLY A 540 -11.50 -37.70 0.53
CA GLY A 540 -11.48 -38.14 1.92
C GLY A 540 -10.06 -38.35 2.44
N ALA A 541 -9.94 -38.60 3.75
CA ALA A 541 -8.70 -38.91 4.47
C ALA A 541 -7.72 -39.92 3.82
N PRO A 542 -8.14 -40.92 2.99
CA PRO A 542 -7.19 -41.85 2.39
C PRO A 542 -6.13 -41.19 1.51
N THR A 543 -6.43 -40.04 0.90
CA THR A 543 -5.57 -39.39 -0.11
C THR A 543 -4.39 -38.64 0.48
N LEU A 544 -4.59 -37.96 1.62
CA LEU A 544 -3.49 -37.36 2.38
C LEU A 544 -2.63 -38.43 3.04
N ALA A 545 -3.26 -39.52 3.50
CA ALA A 545 -2.55 -40.66 4.07
C ALA A 545 -1.75 -41.44 3.02
N SER A 546 -2.22 -41.60 1.78
CA SER A 546 -1.44 -42.20 0.69
C SER A 546 -0.28 -41.32 0.27
N ILE A 547 -0.49 -40.00 0.15
CA ILE A 547 0.59 -39.04 -0.13
C ILE A 547 1.64 -39.03 1.00
N ARG A 548 1.21 -39.11 2.27
CA ARG A 548 2.12 -39.21 3.44
C ARG A 548 2.85 -40.56 3.52
N ARG A 549 2.24 -41.66 3.03
CA ARG A 549 2.84 -43.01 3.01
C ARG A 549 4.02 -43.18 2.05
N HIS A 550 4.30 -42.20 1.20
CA HIS A 550 5.51 -42.16 0.35
C HIS A 550 6.81 -41.89 1.12
N GLU A 551 6.97 -42.48 2.30
CA GLU A 551 8.18 -42.38 3.13
C GLU A 551 9.36 -43.22 2.61
N GLY A 552 9.11 -44.19 1.72
CA GLY A 552 10.09 -45.15 1.18
C GLY A 552 10.76 -44.77 -0.16
N TRP A 553 10.64 -43.51 -0.60
CA TRP A 553 11.18 -43.07 -1.90
C TRP A 553 12.72 -43.00 -1.89
N ARG A 554 13.38 -43.57 -2.92
CA ARG A 554 14.83 -43.37 -3.14
C ARG A 554 15.05 -42.02 -3.85
N GLY A 555 15.02 -40.91 -3.10
CA GLY A 555 15.23 -39.55 -3.60
C GLY A 555 14.60 -38.46 -2.73
N GLU A 556 14.54 -37.21 -3.22
CA GLU A 556 13.83 -36.10 -2.55
C GLU A 556 12.30 -36.30 -2.55
N ARG A 557 11.68 -36.47 -1.38
CA ARG A 557 10.22 -36.68 -1.24
C ARG A 557 9.40 -35.69 -2.11
N PRO A 558 8.44 -36.18 -2.94
CA PRO A 558 7.55 -35.31 -3.71
C PRO A 558 6.64 -34.51 -2.77
N THR A 559 6.34 -33.28 -3.15
CA THR A 559 5.34 -32.45 -2.46
C THR A 559 3.92 -32.86 -2.91
N VAL A 560 2.92 -32.58 -2.06
CA VAL A 560 1.49 -32.75 -2.40
C VAL A 560 1.18 -32.09 -3.75
N THR A 561 1.69 -30.87 -3.99
CA THR A 561 1.45 -30.14 -5.23
C THR A 561 2.03 -30.88 -6.45
N GLU A 562 3.20 -31.48 -6.35
CA GLU A 562 3.82 -32.23 -7.46
C GLU A 562 3.07 -33.53 -7.77
N VAL A 563 2.59 -34.25 -6.75
CA VAL A 563 1.74 -35.44 -6.93
C VAL A 563 0.44 -35.05 -7.63
N MET A 564 -0.20 -33.97 -7.19
CA MET A 564 -1.44 -33.48 -7.80
C MET A 564 -1.25 -33.02 -9.25
N LEU A 565 -0.14 -32.36 -9.57
CA LEU A 565 0.19 -31.96 -10.94
C LEU A 565 0.41 -33.17 -11.86
N ALA A 566 1.06 -34.23 -11.37
CA ALA A 566 1.27 -35.46 -12.11
C ALA A 566 -0.06 -36.22 -12.33
N ALA A 567 -0.92 -36.27 -11.31
CA ALA A 567 -2.25 -36.88 -11.40
C ALA A 567 -3.14 -36.12 -12.39
N LEU A 568 -3.12 -34.79 -12.33
CA LEU A 568 -3.85 -33.92 -13.26
C LEU A 568 -3.37 -34.12 -14.71
N ALA A 569 -2.06 -34.25 -14.93
CA ALA A 569 -1.52 -34.52 -16.25
C ALA A 569 -2.05 -35.84 -16.82
N GLY A 570 -2.25 -36.85 -15.98
CA GLY A 570 -2.90 -38.12 -16.36
C GLY A 570 -4.41 -37.98 -16.62
N CYS A 571 -5.13 -37.22 -15.78
CA CYS A 571 -6.56 -36.94 -16.01
C CYS A 571 -6.79 -36.21 -17.34
N LEU A 572 -5.95 -35.19 -17.62
CA LEU A 572 -5.96 -34.45 -18.88
C LEU A 572 -5.66 -35.37 -20.06
N ARG A 573 -4.68 -36.27 -19.92
CA ARG A 573 -4.36 -37.25 -20.95
C ARG A 573 -5.58 -38.11 -21.28
N ALA A 574 -6.15 -38.77 -20.28
CA ALA A 574 -7.30 -39.66 -20.46
C ALA A 574 -8.50 -38.93 -21.07
N SER A 575 -8.77 -37.70 -20.62
CA SER A 575 -9.89 -36.90 -21.15
C SER A 575 -9.65 -36.46 -22.61
N LEU A 576 -8.40 -36.14 -22.97
CA LEU A 576 -8.05 -35.81 -24.36
C LEU A 576 -8.06 -37.05 -25.27
N GLU A 577 -7.63 -38.21 -24.77
CA GLU A 577 -7.70 -39.50 -25.48
C GLU A 577 -9.16 -39.88 -25.77
N GLU A 578 -10.05 -39.75 -24.77
CA GLU A 578 -11.47 -40.05 -24.92
C GLU A 578 -12.17 -39.09 -25.89
N GLY A 579 -11.86 -37.78 -25.82
CA GLY A 579 -12.50 -36.77 -26.65
C GLY A 579 -11.99 -36.69 -28.10
N ALA A 580 -10.67 -36.84 -28.31
CA ALA A 580 -10.03 -36.67 -29.63
C ALA A 580 -9.66 -38.00 -30.31
N GLY A 581 -9.78 -39.14 -29.61
CA GLY A 581 -9.41 -40.46 -30.11
C GLY A 581 -7.90 -40.68 -30.28
N VAL A 582 -7.06 -39.74 -29.85
CA VAL A 582 -5.60 -39.81 -29.99
C VAL A 582 -4.93 -39.21 -28.74
N PRO A 583 -3.90 -39.88 -28.17
CA PRO A 583 -3.14 -39.35 -27.04
C PRO A 583 -2.49 -38.01 -27.34
N PRO A 584 -2.39 -37.10 -26.35
CA PRO A 584 -1.64 -35.86 -26.49
C PRO A 584 -0.17 -36.19 -26.81
N ARG A 585 0.34 -35.64 -27.92
CA ARG A 585 1.73 -35.84 -28.35
C ARG A 585 2.72 -34.86 -27.72
N ARG A 586 2.24 -33.87 -26.96
CA ARG A 586 3.03 -32.79 -26.37
C ARG A 586 2.56 -32.50 -24.95
N ALA A 587 3.44 -31.90 -24.17
CA ALA A 587 3.08 -31.36 -22.86
C ALA A 587 2.11 -30.17 -22.99
N VAL A 588 1.35 -29.93 -21.92
CA VAL A 588 0.39 -28.83 -21.78
C VAL A 588 1.02 -27.77 -20.89
N LEU A 589 1.07 -26.51 -21.32
CA LEU A 589 1.67 -25.46 -20.49
C LEU A 589 0.71 -25.04 -19.36
N ALA A 590 1.17 -25.17 -18.13
CA ALA A 590 0.46 -24.72 -16.94
C ALA A 590 1.16 -23.55 -16.25
N PHE A 591 0.37 -22.61 -15.76
CA PHE A 591 0.83 -21.53 -14.89
C PHE A 591 0.64 -21.92 -13.43
N MET A 592 1.73 -21.87 -12.65
CA MET A 592 1.70 -22.14 -11.23
C MET A 592 2.07 -20.86 -10.47
N PRO A 593 1.13 -20.26 -9.71
CA PRO A 593 1.43 -19.17 -8.81
C PRO A 593 2.31 -19.69 -7.68
N VAL A 594 3.28 -18.87 -7.28
CA VAL A 594 4.13 -19.10 -6.12
C VAL A 594 4.09 -17.90 -5.21
N MET A 595 3.95 -18.19 -3.92
CA MET A 595 4.08 -17.19 -2.87
C MET A 595 5.52 -16.70 -2.83
N GLN A 596 5.71 -15.37 -2.79
CA GLN A 596 7.02 -14.84 -2.49
C GLN A 596 7.32 -14.97 -0.99
N PRO A 597 8.38 -15.68 -0.59
CA PRO A 597 8.82 -15.66 0.80
C PRO A 597 9.34 -14.27 1.12
N HIS A 598 8.64 -13.56 2.00
CA HIS A 598 9.11 -12.29 2.52
C HIS A 598 10.21 -12.56 3.56
N GLY A 599 11.47 -12.28 3.18
CA GLY A 599 12.61 -12.05 4.07
C GLY A 599 12.72 -12.94 5.32
N ARG A 600 12.91 -14.26 5.15
CA ARG A 600 13.52 -15.10 6.19
C ARG A 600 15.04 -14.85 6.21
N GLN A 601 15.50 -13.86 6.96
CA GLN A 601 16.88 -13.85 7.46
C GLN A 601 16.85 -13.57 8.95
N GLY A 602 17.00 -14.64 9.73
CA GLY A 602 17.03 -14.64 11.20
C GLY A 602 16.03 -15.64 11.77
N ALA A 603 16.54 -16.65 12.47
CA ALA A 603 15.75 -17.64 13.17
C ALA A 603 14.96 -16.99 14.31
N GLU A 604 13.66 -16.79 14.10
CA GLU A 604 12.57 -16.86 15.08
C GLU A 604 11.27 -16.66 14.31
N GLU A 605 10.25 -17.46 14.63
CA GLU A 605 8.95 -17.52 13.97
C GLU A 605 8.12 -16.23 14.20
N ALA A 606 8.52 -15.11 13.60
CA ALA A 606 7.66 -13.94 13.52
C ALA A 606 6.55 -14.20 12.49
N PRO A 607 5.26 -14.10 12.84
CA PRO A 607 4.19 -14.38 11.88
C PRO A 607 4.14 -13.33 10.78
N LEU A 608 3.48 -13.65 9.66
CA LEU A 608 3.24 -12.85 8.43
C LEU A 608 2.48 -11.50 8.65
N HIS A 609 2.60 -10.90 9.83
CA HIS A 609 1.85 -9.75 10.31
C HIS A 609 2.40 -8.41 9.78
N GLY A 610 2.19 -8.12 8.50
CA GLY A 610 2.46 -6.77 8.01
C GLY A 610 2.30 -6.52 6.50
N HIS A 611 2.25 -7.56 5.68
CA HIS A 611 2.16 -7.40 4.23
C HIS A 611 0.72 -7.12 3.77
N GLN A 612 0.55 -6.05 3.01
CA GLN A 612 -0.71 -5.64 2.37
C GLN A 612 -0.48 -5.65 0.85
N GLY A 613 -1.38 -6.27 0.08
CA GLY A 613 -1.33 -6.32 -1.39
C GLY A 613 -0.99 -7.68 -1.99
N ASN A 614 -1.15 -7.79 -3.30
CA ASN A 614 -0.93 -9.04 -4.05
C ASN A 614 0.58 -9.31 -4.23
N ALA A 615 1.06 -10.42 -3.66
CA ALA A 615 2.45 -10.85 -3.79
C ALA A 615 2.60 -12.07 -4.72
N VAL A 616 1.56 -12.43 -5.48
CA VAL A 616 1.61 -13.57 -6.41
C VAL A 616 2.68 -13.31 -7.47
N SER A 617 3.72 -14.13 -7.40
CA SER A 617 4.57 -14.43 -8.54
C SER A 617 4.10 -15.76 -9.11
N GLY A 618 4.64 -16.19 -10.24
CA GLY A 618 4.30 -17.48 -10.81
C GLY A 618 5.31 -17.89 -11.85
N TYR A 619 5.26 -19.15 -12.24
CA TYR A 619 6.07 -19.66 -13.32
C TYR A 619 5.28 -20.65 -14.16
N PHE A 620 5.75 -20.85 -15.39
CA PHE A 620 5.18 -21.87 -16.27
C PHE A 620 5.89 -23.21 -16.06
N ILE A 621 5.13 -24.30 -16.13
CA ILE A 621 5.61 -25.67 -16.22
C ILE A 621 4.92 -26.38 -17.37
N GLU A 622 5.59 -27.37 -17.93
CA GLU A 622 5.04 -28.30 -18.89
C GLU A 622 4.40 -29.46 -18.13
N LEU A 623 3.07 -29.51 -18.09
CA LEU A 623 2.33 -30.67 -17.60
C LEU A 623 2.56 -31.85 -18.55
N PRO A 624 3.16 -32.97 -18.08
CA PRO A 624 3.61 -34.06 -18.93
C PRO A 624 2.47 -35.01 -19.33
N CYS A 625 1.36 -34.49 -19.85
CA CYS A 625 0.21 -35.30 -20.29
C CYS A 625 0.54 -36.27 -21.44
N HIS A 626 1.61 -36.00 -22.20
CA HIS A 626 2.11 -36.89 -23.25
C HIS A 626 2.76 -38.17 -22.72
N LEU A 627 3.10 -38.25 -21.43
CA LEU A 627 3.68 -39.45 -20.82
C LEU A 627 2.58 -40.37 -20.28
N GLU A 628 2.63 -41.63 -20.69
CA GLU A 628 1.69 -42.68 -20.27
C GLU A 628 2.02 -43.23 -18.87
N ASP A 629 3.30 -43.38 -18.54
CA ASP A 629 3.74 -43.87 -17.23
C ASP A 629 3.58 -42.82 -16.12
N ALA A 630 2.92 -43.20 -15.04
CA ALA A 630 2.62 -42.33 -13.90
C ALA A 630 3.90 -41.88 -13.17
N ALA A 631 4.88 -42.77 -12.99
CA ALA A 631 6.15 -42.41 -12.36
C ALA A 631 6.95 -41.42 -13.22
N ALA A 632 6.97 -41.62 -14.54
CA ALA A 632 7.59 -40.70 -15.49
C ALA A 632 6.94 -39.30 -15.45
N ARG A 633 5.61 -39.23 -15.34
CA ARG A 633 4.90 -37.95 -15.12
C ARG A 633 5.37 -37.26 -13.84
N LEU A 634 5.40 -37.97 -12.71
CA LEU A 634 5.84 -37.40 -11.44
C LEU A 634 7.29 -36.92 -11.48
N HIS A 635 8.20 -37.72 -12.01
CA HIS A 635 9.60 -37.34 -12.18
C HIS A 635 9.79 -36.14 -13.13
N ALA A 636 8.98 -36.04 -14.19
CA ALA A 636 9.01 -34.88 -15.08
C ALA A 636 8.54 -33.61 -14.36
N VAL A 637 7.49 -33.69 -13.54
CA VAL A 637 7.03 -32.56 -12.71
C VAL A 637 8.12 -32.15 -11.70
N GLN A 638 8.67 -33.10 -10.96
CA GLN A 638 9.71 -32.84 -9.95
C GLN A 638 10.97 -32.20 -10.55
N ARG A 639 11.43 -32.67 -11.72
CA ARG A 639 12.57 -32.05 -12.41
C ARG A 639 12.32 -30.60 -12.77
N GLN A 640 11.09 -30.23 -13.11
CA GLN A 640 10.72 -28.86 -13.47
C GLN A 640 10.50 -27.96 -12.25
N THR A 641 10.06 -28.51 -11.12
CA THR A 641 9.83 -27.78 -9.87
C THR A 641 11.08 -27.70 -8.98
N ALA A 642 12.02 -28.65 -9.09
CA ALA A 642 13.22 -28.71 -8.25
C ALA A 642 14.12 -27.46 -8.33
N PRO A 643 14.49 -26.92 -9.51
CA PRO A 643 15.26 -25.67 -9.58
C PRO A 643 14.52 -24.47 -8.97
N LYS A 644 13.19 -24.58 -8.89
CA LYS A 644 12.29 -23.52 -8.42
C LYS A 644 12.05 -23.59 -6.90
N ARG A 645 12.45 -24.69 -6.25
CA ARG A 645 12.58 -24.80 -4.78
C ARG A 645 13.72 -23.92 -4.26
N TYR A 646 14.73 -23.65 -5.08
CA TYR A 646 15.90 -22.81 -4.73
C TYR A 646 15.72 -21.35 -5.15
N TRP A 647 14.73 -20.67 -4.54
CA TRP A 647 14.69 -19.22 -4.21
C TRP A 647 14.96 -18.12 -5.27
N LEU A 648 15.41 -18.42 -6.49
CA LEU A 648 15.88 -17.41 -7.46
C LEU A 648 14.85 -17.05 -8.54
N VAL A 649 13.93 -17.96 -8.89
CA VAL A 649 13.00 -17.76 -10.02
C VAL A 649 11.81 -16.85 -9.67
N ALA A 650 11.27 -16.95 -8.45
CA ALA A 650 10.15 -16.14 -7.99
C ALA A 650 10.48 -14.64 -7.77
N PRO A 651 11.62 -14.26 -7.14
CA PRO A 651 12.04 -12.86 -7.09
C PRO A 651 12.45 -12.34 -8.47
N PHE A 652 12.94 -13.21 -9.36
CA PHE A 652 13.27 -12.83 -10.73
C PHE A 652 12.04 -12.49 -11.58
N HIS A 653 10.99 -13.32 -11.60
CA HIS A 653 9.74 -12.99 -12.30
C HIS A 653 9.09 -11.72 -11.73
N ALA A 654 9.06 -11.59 -10.41
CA ALA A 654 8.54 -10.37 -9.80
C ALA A 654 9.44 -9.17 -10.07
N LEU A 655 10.76 -9.34 -10.17
CA LEU A 655 11.68 -8.26 -10.57
C LEU A 655 11.47 -7.90 -12.03
N LEU A 656 11.26 -8.87 -12.93
CA LEU A 656 11.06 -8.65 -14.36
C LEU A 656 9.70 -8.01 -14.62
N ILE A 657 8.64 -8.47 -13.96
CA ILE A 657 7.34 -7.80 -13.94
C ILE A 657 7.53 -6.41 -13.31
N ARG A 658 8.14 -6.26 -12.13
CA ARG A 658 8.36 -4.94 -11.51
C ARG A 658 9.28 -4.01 -12.31
N ALA A 659 10.19 -4.54 -13.14
CA ALA A 659 11.15 -3.76 -13.92
C ALA A 659 10.62 -3.44 -15.31
N ALA A 660 9.91 -4.36 -15.98
CA ALA A 660 9.39 -4.18 -17.33
C ALA A 660 8.00 -3.51 -17.35
N LEU A 661 7.09 -3.86 -16.42
CA LEU A 661 5.73 -3.33 -16.35
C LEU A 661 5.67 -1.79 -16.19
N PRO A 662 6.65 -1.11 -15.54
CA PRO A 662 6.77 0.35 -15.57
C PRO A 662 6.89 0.95 -16.97
N PHE A 663 7.49 0.26 -17.93
CA PHE A 663 7.70 0.75 -19.29
C PHE A 663 6.55 0.42 -20.24
N VAL A 664 5.64 -0.49 -19.84
CA VAL A 664 4.42 -0.76 -20.61
C VAL A 664 3.38 0.33 -20.28
N PRO A 665 2.84 1.04 -21.28
CA PRO A 665 1.80 2.04 -21.02
C PRO A 665 0.52 1.37 -20.48
N CYS A 666 -0.15 2.03 -19.53
CA CYS A 666 -1.32 1.49 -18.83
C CYS A 666 -2.46 1.05 -19.75
N ALA A 667 -2.62 1.68 -20.91
CA ALA A 667 -3.63 1.33 -21.91
C ALA A 667 -3.35 -0.02 -22.61
N PHE A 668 -2.07 -0.42 -22.74
CA PHE A 668 -1.68 -1.68 -23.38
C PHE A 668 -1.56 -2.84 -22.40
N LEU A 669 -1.48 -2.53 -21.11
CA LEU A 669 -1.27 -3.52 -20.05
C LEU A 669 -2.34 -4.60 -19.99
N PRO A 670 -3.65 -4.28 -20.04
CA PRO A 670 -4.70 -5.29 -20.15
C PRO A 670 -4.47 -6.17 -21.38
N ALA A 671 -4.41 -5.60 -22.58
CA ALA A 671 -4.22 -6.37 -23.83
C ALA A 671 -2.97 -7.26 -23.83
N LEU A 672 -1.85 -6.79 -23.27
CA LEU A 672 -0.61 -7.55 -23.16
C LEU A 672 -0.75 -8.71 -22.17
N VAL A 673 -1.25 -8.44 -20.95
CA VAL A 673 -1.49 -9.46 -19.94
C VAL A 673 -2.46 -10.50 -20.47
N LEU A 674 -3.51 -10.05 -21.18
CA LEU A 674 -4.48 -10.89 -21.85
C LEU A 674 -3.86 -11.79 -22.91
N ARG A 675 -3.03 -11.23 -23.81
CA ARG A 675 -2.38 -12.00 -24.87
C ARG A 675 -1.36 -12.99 -24.34
N VAL A 676 -0.69 -12.65 -23.24
CA VAL A 676 0.26 -13.51 -22.54
C VAL A 676 -0.47 -14.60 -21.75
N SER A 677 -1.52 -14.29 -21.00
CA SER A 677 -2.23 -15.27 -20.16
C SER A 677 -3.08 -16.25 -20.98
N SER A 678 -3.80 -15.75 -21.99
CA SER A 678 -4.66 -16.58 -22.87
C SER A 678 -3.89 -17.30 -23.99
N GLY A 679 -2.70 -16.82 -24.36
CA GLY A 679 -1.88 -17.42 -25.42
C GLY A 679 -0.83 -18.42 -24.94
N LEU A 680 -0.43 -18.36 -23.67
CA LEU A 680 0.66 -19.19 -23.14
C LEU A 680 0.16 -20.38 -22.33
N SER A 681 -0.75 -20.19 -21.38
CA SER A 681 -1.18 -21.25 -20.45
C SER A 681 -2.63 -21.66 -20.67
N CYS A 682 -2.86 -22.96 -20.72
CA CYS A 682 -4.20 -23.55 -20.79
C CYS A 682 -4.70 -24.05 -19.42
N VAL A 683 -3.80 -24.16 -18.44
CA VAL A 683 -4.10 -24.65 -17.08
C VAL A 683 -3.50 -23.72 -16.02
N GLY A 684 -4.31 -23.24 -15.07
CA GLY A 684 -3.83 -22.56 -13.86
C GLY A 684 -3.88 -23.52 -12.67
N VAL A 685 -2.83 -23.62 -11.85
CA VAL A 685 -2.82 -24.52 -10.67
C VAL A 685 -2.46 -23.74 -9.42
N SER A 686 -3.42 -23.50 -8.52
CA SER A 686 -3.17 -22.86 -7.23
C SER A 686 -3.17 -23.91 -6.11
N SER A 687 -2.25 -23.78 -5.15
CA SER A 687 -2.15 -24.66 -3.98
C SER A 687 -2.09 -23.82 -2.72
N PHE A 688 -2.95 -24.15 -1.76
CA PHE A 688 -3.13 -23.36 -0.56
C PHE A 688 -3.25 -24.25 0.70
N ARG A 689 -2.53 -23.87 1.76
CA ARG A 689 -2.61 -24.57 3.05
C ARG A 689 -3.59 -23.81 3.95
N GLY A 690 -4.76 -24.39 4.18
CA GLY A 690 -5.69 -23.94 5.21
C GLY A 690 -5.33 -24.45 6.61
N PRO A 691 -6.10 -24.03 7.64
CA PRO A 691 -5.78 -24.30 9.04
C PRO A 691 -5.87 -25.78 9.40
N ALA A 692 -5.00 -26.20 10.32
CA ALA A 692 -4.80 -27.59 10.69
C ALA A 692 -5.92 -28.15 11.59
N ASP A 693 -6.57 -27.30 12.38
CA ASP A 693 -7.64 -27.65 13.32
C ASP A 693 -9.04 -27.65 12.68
N GLY A 694 -9.15 -27.21 11.42
CA GLY A 694 -10.42 -27.13 10.69
C GLY A 694 -11.32 -25.96 11.07
N SER A 695 -10.93 -25.15 12.06
CA SER A 695 -11.65 -23.95 12.40
C SER A 695 -11.20 -22.80 11.49
N ILE A 696 -12.16 -22.11 10.86
CA ILE A 696 -11.89 -20.89 10.08
C ILE A 696 -12.82 -19.82 10.64
N LEU A 697 -12.29 -18.65 10.98
CA LEU A 697 -13.00 -17.59 11.73
C LEU A 697 -13.53 -17.99 13.13
N GLY A 698 -13.05 -19.10 13.72
CA GLY A 698 -13.62 -19.66 14.96
C GLY A 698 -14.96 -20.34 14.72
N LEU A 699 -15.31 -20.58 13.46
CA LEU A 699 -16.51 -21.26 13.02
C LEU A 699 -16.21 -22.74 12.78
N ASP A 700 -17.20 -23.58 13.05
CA ASP A 700 -17.19 -24.98 12.64
C ASP A 700 -17.50 -25.04 11.14
N VAL A 701 -16.43 -24.92 10.35
CA VAL A 701 -16.50 -24.93 8.89
C VAL A 701 -16.54 -26.38 8.42
N ARG A 702 -17.64 -26.74 7.75
CA ARG A 702 -17.80 -28.06 7.15
C ARG A 702 -16.90 -28.21 5.94
N GLU A 703 -16.95 -27.23 5.02
CA GLU A 703 -16.12 -27.17 3.82
C GLU A 703 -15.64 -25.74 3.56
N PHE A 704 -14.43 -25.64 3.01
CA PHE A 704 -13.82 -24.37 2.59
C PHE A 704 -13.41 -24.49 1.13
N TYR A 705 -13.87 -23.53 0.33
CA TYR A 705 -13.55 -23.40 -1.07
C TYR A 705 -12.86 -22.07 -1.30
N TYR A 706 -11.81 -22.12 -2.12
CA TYR A 706 -11.14 -20.94 -2.62
C TYR A 706 -11.14 -21.00 -4.13
N PHE A 707 -11.70 -19.99 -4.77
CA PHE A 707 -11.66 -19.87 -6.22
C PHE A 707 -11.26 -18.45 -6.61
N GLY A 708 -10.42 -18.37 -7.64
CA GLY A 708 -10.15 -17.11 -8.32
C GLY A 708 -11.03 -17.04 -9.56
N PHE A 709 -11.87 -16.02 -9.67
CA PHE A 709 -12.51 -15.70 -10.94
C PHE A 709 -11.53 -14.87 -11.78
N PHE A 710 -10.82 -15.56 -12.65
CA PHE A 710 -10.39 -14.95 -13.91
C PHE A 710 -11.65 -14.74 -14.73
N GLU A 711 -11.84 -13.59 -15.39
CA GLU A 711 -12.87 -13.45 -16.41
C GLU A 711 -12.71 -14.63 -17.40
N PRO A 712 -13.59 -15.65 -17.40
CA PRO A 712 -13.10 -17.01 -17.67
C PRO A 712 -12.72 -17.25 -19.11
N ALA A 713 -13.08 -16.37 -20.06
CA ALA A 713 -12.67 -16.35 -21.46
C ALA A 713 -11.14 -16.44 -21.73
N ARG A 714 -10.30 -16.59 -20.70
CA ARG A 714 -8.86 -16.32 -20.73
C ARG A 714 -7.99 -17.44 -20.14
N MET A 715 -8.55 -18.39 -19.37
CA MET A 715 -7.87 -19.63 -18.92
C MET A 715 -8.87 -20.81 -18.92
N PRO A 716 -8.79 -21.73 -19.90
CA PRO A 716 -9.77 -22.81 -20.10
C PRO A 716 -9.98 -23.74 -18.90
N LEU A 717 -8.92 -23.98 -18.14
CA LEU A 717 -8.92 -24.88 -17.00
C LEU A 717 -8.18 -24.25 -15.82
N MET A 718 -8.78 -24.26 -14.64
CA MET A 718 -8.16 -23.82 -13.41
C MET A 718 -8.38 -24.86 -12.31
N LEU A 719 -7.29 -25.29 -11.69
CA LEU A 719 -7.27 -26.22 -10.57
C LEU A 719 -6.90 -25.45 -9.30
N GLY A 720 -7.77 -25.47 -8.30
CA GLY A 720 -7.47 -25.01 -6.95
C GLY A 720 -7.35 -26.21 -6.01
N ILE A 721 -6.20 -26.35 -5.36
CA ILE A 721 -5.92 -27.36 -4.34
C ILE A 721 -5.85 -26.63 -3.00
N SER A 722 -6.69 -27.03 -2.04
CA SER A 722 -6.64 -26.48 -0.68
C SER A 722 -6.66 -27.59 0.37
N SER A 723 -5.90 -27.45 1.45
CA SER A 723 -5.93 -28.40 2.58
C SER A 723 -6.60 -27.80 3.82
N VAL A 724 -7.55 -28.48 4.47
CA VAL A 724 -8.19 -28.04 5.73
C VAL A 724 -8.44 -29.25 6.63
N ALA A 725 -8.09 -29.18 7.92
CA ALA A 725 -8.39 -30.25 8.90
C ALA A 725 -7.99 -31.68 8.44
N ASP A 726 -6.78 -31.83 7.89
CA ASP A 726 -6.29 -33.09 7.27
C ASP A 726 -7.09 -33.60 6.06
N ARG A 727 -7.88 -32.74 5.40
CA ARG A 727 -8.55 -33.04 4.13
C ARG A 727 -7.95 -32.23 3.00
N LEU A 728 -7.93 -32.81 1.80
CA LEU A 728 -7.65 -32.11 0.56
C LEU A 728 -8.98 -31.82 -0.14
N VAL A 729 -9.23 -30.54 -0.38
CA VAL A 729 -10.32 -30.04 -1.21
C VAL A 729 -9.73 -29.68 -2.56
N ILE A 730 -10.27 -30.30 -3.61
CA ILE A 730 -9.82 -30.07 -4.98
C ILE A 730 -10.99 -29.46 -5.74
N SER A 731 -10.77 -28.25 -6.23
CA SER A 731 -11.72 -27.48 -7.03
C SER A 731 -11.22 -27.43 -8.46
N LEU A 732 -12.07 -27.84 -9.40
CA LEU A 732 -11.81 -27.72 -10.83
C LEU A 732 -12.81 -26.76 -11.43
N VAL A 733 -12.30 -25.65 -11.97
CA VAL A 733 -13.09 -24.68 -12.72
C VAL A 733 -12.71 -24.82 -14.17
N ALA A 734 -13.69 -25.16 -15.02
CA ALA A 734 -13.45 -25.34 -16.45
C ALA A 734 -14.45 -24.53 -17.29
N MET A 735 -14.00 -24.08 -18.45
CA MET A 735 -14.89 -23.55 -19.48
C MET A 735 -15.62 -24.68 -20.20
N CYS A 736 -16.96 -24.61 -20.26
CA CYS A 736 -17.81 -25.68 -20.80
C CYS A 736 -17.43 -26.10 -22.23
N ASP A 737 -17.02 -25.16 -23.06
CA ASP A 737 -16.71 -25.42 -24.48
C ASP A 737 -15.35 -26.11 -24.67
N SER A 738 -14.48 -26.08 -23.66
CA SER A 738 -13.10 -26.62 -23.77
C SER A 738 -12.99 -28.10 -23.44
N LEU A 739 -13.91 -28.65 -22.62
CA LEU A 739 -13.92 -30.05 -22.20
C LEU A 739 -15.23 -30.77 -22.57
N GLY A 740 -16.17 -30.08 -23.21
CA GLY A 740 -17.51 -30.60 -23.49
C GLY A 740 -18.41 -30.66 -22.24
N PRO A 741 -19.71 -30.96 -22.42
CA PRO A 741 -20.67 -31.07 -21.31
C PRO A 741 -20.25 -32.15 -20.32
N GLY A 742 -20.01 -31.78 -19.06
CA GLY A 742 -19.61 -32.72 -18.00
C GLY A 742 -18.13 -33.14 -18.00
N GLY A 743 -17.30 -32.59 -18.90
CA GLY A 743 -15.88 -32.94 -18.96
C GLY A 743 -15.09 -32.62 -17.69
N ALA A 744 -15.46 -31.57 -16.96
CA ALA A 744 -14.87 -31.26 -15.65
C ALA A 744 -15.21 -32.35 -14.61
N ASP A 745 -16.44 -32.84 -14.60
CA ASP A 745 -16.88 -33.91 -13.69
C ASP A 745 -16.20 -35.24 -14.07
N ALA A 746 -16.06 -35.53 -15.35
CA ALA A 746 -15.34 -36.70 -15.85
C ALA A 746 -13.85 -36.66 -15.43
N MET A 747 -13.19 -35.52 -15.61
CA MET A 747 -11.80 -35.33 -15.16
C MET A 747 -11.64 -35.56 -13.65
N LEU A 748 -12.55 -35.03 -12.83
CA LEU A 748 -12.49 -35.25 -11.38
C LEU A 748 -12.75 -36.72 -11.01
N LYS A 749 -13.64 -37.42 -11.72
CA LYS A 749 -13.85 -38.86 -11.51
C LYS A 749 -12.62 -39.72 -11.82
N LEU A 750 -11.74 -39.27 -12.72
CA LEU A 750 -10.49 -39.95 -13.05
C LEU A 750 -9.39 -39.72 -12.01
N LEU A 751 -9.49 -38.66 -11.20
CA LEU A 751 -8.44 -38.24 -10.30
C LEU A 751 -8.06 -39.28 -9.23
N PRO A 752 -9.00 -40.00 -8.57
CA PRO A 752 -8.66 -41.08 -7.66
C PRO A 752 -7.85 -42.20 -8.32
N ASN A 753 -8.21 -42.60 -9.54
CA ASN A 753 -7.53 -43.65 -10.27
C ASN A 753 -6.10 -43.23 -10.61
N GLN A 754 -5.92 -41.98 -11.05
CA GLN A 754 -4.59 -41.43 -11.34
C GLN A 754 -3.71 -41.30 -10.08
N LEU A 755 -4.30 -40.99 -8.94
CA LEU A 755 -3.58 -40.97 -7.66
C LEU A 755 -3.20 -42.38 -7.21
N LEU A 756 -4.07 -43.37 -7.42
CA LEU A 756 -3.77 -44.78 -7.13
C LEU A 756 -2.68 -45.33 -8.07
N GLU A 757 -2.72 -45.01 -9.35
CA GLU A 757 -1.67 -45.35 -10.32
C GLU A 757 -0.32 -44.77 -9.90
N LEU A 758 -0.29 -43.50 -9.47
CA LEU A 758 0.91 -42.88 -8.92
C LEU A 758 1.40 -43.57 -7.65
N GLU A 759 0.48 -43.97 -6.77
CA GLU A 759 0.81 -44.71 -5.55
C GLU A 759 1.49 -46.04 -5.91
N GLN A 760 0.89 -46.83 -6.80
CA GLN A 760 1.41 -48.12 -7.25
C GLN A 760 2.74 -47.99 -8.01
N ALA A 761 2.87 -47.00 -8.89
CA ALA A 761 4.06 -46.77 -9.70
C ALA A 761 5.27 -46.30 -8.87
N THR A 762 5.04 -45.80 -7.65
CA THR A 762 6.09 -45.30 -6.75
C THR A 762 6.44 -46.25 -5.60
N LEU A 763 5.70 -47.36 -5.43
CA LEU A 763 6.06 -48.41 -4.47
C LEU A 763 7.38 -49.12 -4.85
N PRO A 764 8.20 -49.54 -3.85
CA PRO A 764 9.37 -50.38 -4.08
C PRO A 764 9.00 -51.64 -4.86
N VAL A 765 9.88 -52.10 -5.77
CA VAL A 765 9.63 -53.26 -6.66
C VAL A 765 9.19 -54.52 -5.89
N GLY A 766 9.63 -54.70 -4.64
CA GLY A 766 9.24 -55.83 -3.77
C GLY A 766 7.82 -55.77 -3.19
N GLU A 767 7.16 -54.61 -3.17
CA GLU A 767 5.80 -54.45 -2.65
C GLU A 767 4.72 -54.41 -3.75
N ARG A 768 5.12 -54.23 -5.02
CA ARG A 768 4.19 -54.20 -6.17
C ARG A 768 3.43 -55.51 -6.42
N HIS A 769 3.92 -56.62 -5.88
CA HIS A 769 3.34 -57.96 -6.08
C HIS A 769 2.51 -58.48 -4.88
N ARG A 770 2.26 -57.65 -3.86
CA ARG A 770 1.46 -58.03 -2.68
C ARG A 770 0.10 -57.32 -2.56
N GLY A 771 -0.32 -56.58 -3.60
CA GLY A 771 -1.59 -55.85 -3.65
C GLY A 771 -2.67 -56.61 -4.40
#